data_AF-A0AAD5YDE8-F1
#
_entry.id   AF-A0AAD5YDE8-F1
#
_cell.length_a   1.000
_cell.length_b   1.000
_cell.length_c   1.000
_cell.angle_alpha   90.00
_cell.angle_beta   90.00
_cell.angle_gamma   90.00
#
_symmetry.space_group_name_H-M   'P 1'
#
loop_
_entity.id
_entity.type
_entity.pdbx_description
1 polymer ?
#
loop_
_entity_poly.entity_id
_entity_poly.type
_entity_poly.pdbx_seq_one_letter_code
_entity_poly.pdbx_strand_id
1 'polypeptide(L)'
;MAFASYLTTLRVGAPGGRGGFGGGRGGGGGRGGFRGGGSGGGGGFRGGRGGGRGGATRGGGVVKRGGGGGRGRGAPRGGGRGGGRGGARGGSNVILEPHRHPGVFIAKGKDSMLVTKNLVPGEAVYGEKRISIDGGVDGTKVEYRVWNPFRSKLAAGVLGGLEKIYIAPGKKVLYLGAASGTSVSHVADIVGPEGVVYAVEFSPRSGRDLINMAKKRTNVIPIVEDARTPQKYRILLTTVDVIFADVAQPDQARIVGLNADYFLKNEGHVVISIKASCIDSTVAPETVFAREVQILREQKFKPIEQVTLEPYERDHAMVVEHSRILDYRFKIIRSMRPTQAQIARPSARPSEIALNFGTPPGGNSPRTSSDFEEVSYPSISTSPETHNTHLNNNWNTRQDELPLHYMSEDTARRRFAGRPPPLNGTFVGEGEEQSEKLLHEGYGGPIQEDDGGKGVYNKMHAVKSPLGSGRLRRPPPPPPTTIGEFIQQNLEHIPPIVYTLLSCWTRFHKIGKANIVVWDEAHFGKFGSHYLKREFYFDVHPPLGKMLVGFAGLLSGYDGSFEFKSGTEYPENVPYVAMRVLMAMFGVAMVPLGWYTAVELGMSWRACHLVALMVLLGEYAIPSFVPRVLNARVPIDVGWLCISRFILLDSMLLFFTFTTVFFLTKFHNQQYHSFSPDWWLWLAMTGISIGCVSSIKLVGLFVTALVGLYTIEDLWEKFGDLKLSVKDQLWHWGARVACLIILPFMVYMASFKLHFMILNHSGPGDAQMSSLFQAHLVGNDFHKNPLEVAFGSKITLKNMGWGGGLLHSHVQTYPVGSNQQQVTCYHYKDENNDWIVSPRWNEPALDLNAPIRFLQDGDVIRLKHAPTTRNLHSHPLPAPVTKLNHEVSCYGNETVGDQHDYWVVEVVDDIKQGKKENVKRIHSLTTRLRFKHQLMGCYLRAANAILPQWGFKQVEVSCDKENNPGDMHTYWNVESHRNDRLPAGEAQYYRSPFLRDFWHLNVAMMTSNNALIPDPDKEDILASKPLDWPFLRVGLRMCGWGDNQTKYYLLGTPLIAWGSTASLFVAFLTLGVYLIRQQRRFVDMEPREWDHFLYVGKIAFFGWFLHYFPFLVMGRVTYVHHYLPTLYFAVLMFAHLIDHFVFTAKRLTERTKWIVFYVFVFSLVLMFWWFKGFAFGIDGPINDSWGLKWRKSWNIYNE
;
A
#
# COMPACT_ATOMS: atom_id res chain seq x y z
N MET A 1 -17.21 -16.47 -36.89
CA MET A 1 -18.68 -16.44 -37.12
C MET A 1 -19.33 -17.51 -36.24
N ALA A 2 -19.72 -17.17 -35.01
CA ALA A 2 -20.52 -18.05 -34.12
C ALA A 2 -21.08 -17.25 -32.92
N PHE A 3 -21.47 -15.98 -33.13
CA PHE A 3 -21.93 -15.09 -32.05
C PHE A 3 -22.96 -14.05 -32.54
N ALA A 4 -23.75 -14.43 -33.55
CA ALA A 4 -24.72 -13.57 -34.22
C ALA A 4 -26.01 -14.33 -34.56
N SER A 5 -26.62 -14.98 -33.58
CA SER A 5 -28.02 -15.42 -33.61
C SER A 5 -28.48 -15.77 -32.19
N TYR A 6 -29.14 -14.83 -31.50
CA TYR A 6 -30.07 -15.04 -30.37
C TYR A 6 -30.57 -13.69 -29.75
N LEU A 7 -30.80 -12.66 -30.57
CA LEU A 7 -31.30 -11.35 -30.10
C LEU A 7 -32.35 -10.74 -31.05
N THR A 8 -33.38 -11.52 -31.42
CA THR A 8 -34.54 -11.02 -32.17
C THR A 8 -35.79 -11.87 -31.98
N THR A 9 -36.47 -11.76 -30.83
CA THR A 9 -37.93 -11.98 -30.70
C THR A 9 -38.43 -11.58 -29.31
N LEU A 10 -39.06 -10.40 -29.20
CA LEU A 10 -40.12 -10.12 -28.24
C LEU A 10 -40.87 -8.87 -28.72
N ARG A 11 -41.90 -9.10 -29.55
CA ARG A 11 -42.82 -8.04 -29.99
C ARG A 11 -43.78 -7.67 -28.86
N VAL A 12 -44.14 -6.40 -28.81
CA VAL A 12 -45.25 -5.86 -28.00
C VAL A 12 -46.56 -6.58 -28.36
N GLY A 13 -47.35 -6.94 -27.35
CA GLY A 13 -48.64 -7.60 -27.52
C GLY A 13 -49.62 -7.34 -26.36
N ALA A 14 -50.55 -6.42 -26.59
CA ALA A 14 -51.87 -6.29 -25.96
C ALA A 14 -52.87 -6.05 -27.12
N PRO A 15 -54.20 -6.33 -27.04
CA PRO A 15 -55.05 -6.25 -25.82
C PRO A 15 -56.20 -7.31 -25.71
N GLY A 16 -57.10 -7.12 -24.74
CA GLY A 16 -58.38 -7.85 -24.52
C GLY A 16 -58.44 -8.44 -23.10
N GLY A 17 -59.36 -8.09 -22.17
CA GLY A 17 -60.83 -8.06 -22.25
C GLY A 17 -61.37 -9.38 -21.66
N ARG A 18 -62.26 -9.49 -20.65
CA ARG A 18 -63.35 -8.62 -20.12
C ARG A 18 -63.67 -8.97 -18.64
N GLY A 19 -64.38 -8.06 -17.95
CA GLY A 19 -65.30 -8.37 -16.84
C GLY A 19 -64.76 -8.04 -15.42
N GLY A 20 -65.47 -7.29 -14.56
CA GLY A 20 -66.69 -6.49 -14.77
C GLY A 20 -67.40 -6.12 -13.45
N PHE A 21 -67.94 -4.89 -13.37
CA PHE A 21 -68.84 -4.35 -12.32
C PHE A 21 -68.28 -4.23 -10.88
N GLY A 22 -68.54 -3.20 -10.08
CA GLY A 22 -69.16 -1.87 -10.27
C GLY A 22 -68.54 -0.92 -9.21
N GLY A 23 -68.80 0.39 -9.12
CA GLY A 23 -69.91 1.21 -9.60
C GLY A 23 -70.40 2.09 -8.44
N GLY A 24 -69.92 3.34 -8.33
CA GLY A 24 -70.30 4.27 -7.25
C GLY A 24 -69.76 5.69 -7.43
N ARG A 25 -70.67 6.66 -7.60
CA ARG A 25 -70.37 8.10 -7.83
C ARG A 25 -70.56 8.94 -6.55
N GLY A 26 -69.82 10.05 -6.48
CA GLY A 26 -70.01 11.22 -5.59
C GLY A 26 -68.70 12.03 -5.60
N GLY A 27 -68.62 13.31 -5.94
CA GLY A 27 -69.48 14.43 -5.53
C GLY A 27 -69.03 14.89 -4.13
N GLY A 28 -68.58 16.12 -3.86
CA GLY A 28 -68.42 17.31 -4.70
C GLY A 28 -68.59 18.58 -3.83
N GLY A 29 -67.56 19.43 -3.73
CA GLY A 29 -67.62 20.77 -3.11
C GLY A 29 -67.74 20.85 -1.57
N GLY A 30 -67.41 22.02 -1.00
CA GLY A 30 -67.65 22.35 0.41
C GLY A 30 -66.61 23.29 1.04
N ARG A 31 -66.99 24.55 1.30
CA ARG A 31 -66.17 25.57 1.99
C ARG A 31 -66.45 25.62 3.51
N GLY A 32 -65.49 26.12 4.28
CA GLY A 32 -65.68 26.69 5.63
C GLY A 32 -64.38 26.62 6.45
N GLY A 33 -63.97 27.61 7.25
CA GLY A 33 -64.52 28.95 7.54
C GLY A 33 -63.56 29.73 8.46
N PHE A 34 -63.68 31.06 8.52
CA PHE A 34 -62.73 31.97 9.21
C PHE A 34 -62.77 31.93 10.76
N ARG A 35 -61.59 32.10 11.39
CA ARG A 35 -61.28 33.02 12.51
C ARG A 35 -59.78 32.90 12.86
N GLY A 36 -59.01 33.92 13.23
CA GLY A 36 -59.33 35.35 13.39
C GLY A 36 -58.81 35.91 14.71
N GLY A 37 -57.60 36.47 14.71
CA GLY A 37 -56.95 37.17 15.84
C GLY A 37 -55.49 36.73 16.06
N GLY A 38 -54.51 37.62 16.28
CA GLY A 38 -54.53 39.09 16.33
C GLY A 38 -53.63 39.63 17.45
N SER A 39 -52.73 40.57 17.14
CA SER A 39 -51.70 41.19 18.02
C SER A 39 -50.44 40.33 18.29
N GLY A 40 -49.20 40.86 18.29
CA GLY A 40 -48.74 42.22 17.94
C GLY A 40 -47.49 42.65 18.72
N GLY A 41 -46.44 43.13 18.02
CA GLY A 41 -45.14 43.58 18.58
C GLY A 41 -44.12 42.44 18.79
N GLY A 42 -42.85 42.49 18.36
CA GLY A 42 -41.96 43.61 18.01
C GLY A 42 -41.10 44.02 19.23
N GLY A 43 -39.77 44.15 19.18
CA GLY A 43 -38.75 43.95 18.13
C GLY A 43 -37.38 44.47 18.61
N GLY A 44 -36.29 44.21 17.87
CA GLY A 44 -34.92 44.73 18.12
C GLY A 44 -33.94 43.68 18.66
N PHE A 45 -32.90 43.21 17.96
CA PHE A 45 -31.71 43.83 17.32
C PHE A 45 -30.53 44.18 18.24
N ARG A 46 -29.38 43.56 17.91
CA ARG A 46 -27.98 43.89 18.29
C ARG A 46 -27.66 43.78 19.80
N GLY A 47 -26.50 43.29 20.25
CA GLY A 47 -25.21 43.08 19.59
C GLY A 47 -24.17 44.01 20.22
N GLY A 48 -23.21 43.48 20.99
CA GLY A 48 -22.30 44.33 21.78
C GLY A 48 -21.07 43.61 22.36
N ARG A 49 -19.90 44.01 21.85
CA ARG A 49 -18.53 43.72 22.33
C ARG A 49 -18.25 44.21 23.77
N GLY A 50 -17.20 43.62 24.36
CA GLY A 50 -16.37 44.23 25.41
C GLY A 50 -16.84 43.96 26.84
N GLY A 51 -15.99 44.01 27.86
CA GLY A 51 -14.54 44.29 27.94
C GLY A 51 -14.08 44.10 29.40
N GLY A 52 -12.81 43.75 29.62
CA GLY A 52 -12.38 43.23 30.94
C GLY A 52 -12.04 44.28 32.01
N ARG A 53 -12.04 43.80 33.26
CA ARG A 53 -11.28 44.22 34.48
C ARG A 53 -11.60 43.14 35.53
N GLY A 54 -10.72 42.68 36.40
CA GLY A 54 -9.52 43.30 36.96
C GLY A 54 -9.75 43.47 38.45
N GLY A 55 -9.19 42.57 39.28
CA GLY A 55 -9.41 42.57 40.73
C GLY A 55 -8.54 41.52 41.42
N ALA A 56 -7.53 41.98 42.16
CA ALA A 56 -6.55 41.14 42.84
C ALA A 56 -6.60 41.34 44.37
N THR A 57 -5.88 40.46 45.08
CA THR A 57 -5.41 40.59 46.48
C THR A 57 -6.40 40.50 47.65
N ARG A 58 -6.21 39.44 48.45
CA ARG A 58 -6.20 39.30 49.94
C ARG A 58 -6.72 37.90 50.31
N GLY A 59 -6.13 37.10 51.21
CA GLY A 59 -4.93 37.26 52.04
C GLY A 59 -5.23 37.10 53.54
N GLY A 60 -4.75 36.02 54.18
CA GLY A 60 -4.53 35.92 55.63
C GLY A 60 -5.29 34.83 56.43
N GLY A 61 -4.57 34.17 57.36
CA GLY A 61 -5.08 33.35 58.48
C GLY A 61 -5.59 31.94 58.12
N VAL A 62 -5.09 30.79 58.62
CA VAL A 62 -4.30 30.43 59.82
C VAL A 62 -4.95 30.78 61.16
N VAL A 63 -5.65 29.80 61.77
CA VAL A 63 -5.61 29.51 63.23
C VAL A 63 -5.80 27.99 63.45
N LYS A 64 -5.06 27.41 64.41
CA LYS A 64 -5.16 26.01 64.87
C LYS A 64 -6.18 25.84 66.01
N ARG A 65 -6.82 24.67 66.09
CA ARG A 65 -7.22 23.96 67.33
C ARG A 65 -7.33 22.45 67.03
N GLY A 66 -6.90 21.50 67.85
CA GLY A 66 -6.08 21.59 69.06
C GLY A 66 -6.47 20.59 70.16
N GLY A 67 -5.90 19.39 70.16
CA GLY A 67 -5.97 18.39 71.26
C GLY A 67 -7.28 17.59 71.41
N GLY A 68 -7.29 16.39 72.00
CA GLY A 68 -6.17 15.55 72.46
C GLY A 68 -6.59 14.44 73.45
N GLY A 69 -5.84 13.33 73.49
CA GLY A 69 -5.98 12.23 74.49
C GLY A 69 -6.77 10.99 74.03
N GLY A 70 -6.41 9.76 74.40
CA GLY A 70 -5.19 9.32 75.09
C GLY A 70 -5.12 7.83 75.51
N ARG A 71 -4.07 7.14 75.04
CA ARG A 71 -3.30 6.03 75.70
C ARG A 71 -3.94 4.67 76.08
N GLY A 72 -3.31 3.62 75.54
CA GLY A 72 -2.89 2.40 76.26
C GLY A 72 -3.69 1.12 75.94
N ARG A 73 -3.14 -0.10 76.06
CA ARG A 73 -1.76 -0.58 76.28
C ARG A 73 -1.78 -2.11 76.05
N GLY A 74 -0.69 -2.74 75.56
CA GLY A 74 -0.48 -4.20 75.74
C GLY A 74 -0.28 -5.06 74.48
N ALA A 75 0.96 -5.55 74.32
CA ALA A 75 1.33 -6.80 73.65
C ALA A 75 2.01 -7.69 74.74
N PRO A 76 2.59 -8.90 74.50
CA PRO A 76 2.80 -9.64 73.25
C PRO A 76 2.61 -11.20 73.37
N ARG A 77 3.15 -11.96 72.40
CA ARG A 77 3.31 -13.45 72.30
C ARG A 77 2.06 -14.24 71.83
N GLY A 78 2.19 -15.25 70.95
CA GLY A 78 3.37 -15.66 70.15
C GLY A 78 3.19 -17.00 69.42
N GLY A 79 4.00 -17.23 68.37
CA GLY A 79 4.12 -18.51 67.65
C GLY A 79 3.14 -18.72 66.48
N GLY A 80 3.57 -19.05 65.25
CA GLY A 80 4.93 -19.10 64.74
C GLY A 80 5.00 -19.50 63.25
N ARG A 81 5.98 -18.97 62.51
CA ARG A 81 6.47 -19.52 61.23
C ARG A 81 7.97 -19.29 61.14
N GLY A 82 8.71 -20.36 60.84
CA GLY A 82 10.19 -20.37 60.83
C GLY A 82 10.80 -19.54 59.70
N GLY A 83 12.06 -19.13 59.90
CA GLY A 83 12.87 -18.36 58.94
C GLY A 83 13.63 -19.26 57.93
N GLY A 84 14.66 -18.77 57.22
CA GLY A 84 15.35 -17.46 57.32
C GLY A 84 15.57 -16.78 55.95
N ARG A 85 15.72 -15.46 55.90
CA ARG A 85 16.99 -14.67 56.03
C ARG A 85 17.88 -14.75 54.77
N GLY A 86 18.30 -13.63 54.17
CA GLY A 86 17.99 -12.23 54.48
C GLY A 86 18.66 -11.24 53.51
N GLY A 87 18.30 -9.96 53.61
CA GLY A 87 18.92 -8.87 52.84
C GLY A 87 18.78 -7.52 53.56
N ALA A 88 19.87 -6.75 53.65
CA ALA A 88 19.92 -5.54 54.48
C ALA A 88 19.02 -4.39 53.96
N ARG A 89 18.28 -3.78 54.90
CA ARG A 89 17.54 -2.51 54.69
C ARG A 89 18.53 -1.35 54.51
N GLY A 90 18.22 -0.43 53.59
CA GLY A 90 19.03 0.77 53.35
C GLY A 90 18.96 1.76 54.52
N GLY A 91 20.06 2.44 54.81
CA GLY A 91 20.21 3.36 55.94
C GLY A 91 21.53 3.23 56.72
N SER A 92 22.37 2.24 56.41
CA SER A 92 23.72 2.12 56.98
C SER A 92 24.71 3.04 56.25
N ASN A 93 25.46 3.85 56.98
CA ASN A 93 26.66 4.50 56.46
C ASN A 93 27.62 3.43 55.92
N VAL A 94 28.13 3.65 54.71
CA VAL A 94 29.01 2.73 53.98
C VAL A 94 30.32 3.45 53.65
N ILE A 95 31.44 2.79 53.90
CA ILE A 95 32.77 3.30 53.58
C ILE A 95 33.15 2.78 52.19
N LEU A 96 33.56 3.65 51.27
CA LEU A 96 34.09 3.24 49.97
C LEU A 96 35.60 3.07 50.04
N GLU A 97 36.08 1.93 49.54
CA GLU A 97 37.49 1.65 49.29
C GLU A 97 37.70 1.33 47.80
N PRO A 98 38.83 1.74 47.19
CA PRO A 98 39.17 1.31 45.84
C PRO A 98 39.45 -0.20 45.80
N HIS A 99 38.99 -0.88 44.76
CA HIS A 99 39.33 -2.28 44.51
C HIS A 99 40.70 -2.39 43.80
N ARG A 100 41.30 -3.59 43.78
CA ARG A 100 42.53 -3.88 43.01
C ARG A 100 42.39 -3.64 41.49
N HIS A 101 41.16 -3.60 40.97
CA HIS A 101 40.90 -3.23 39.58
C HIS A 101 40.54 -1.74 39.48
N PRO A 102 41.29 -0.94 38.70
CA PRO A 102 40.99 0.48 38.49
C PRO A 102 39.55 0.72 38.01
N GLY A 103 38.88 1.72 38.58
CA GLY A 103 37.48 2.05 38.27
C GLY A 103 36.43 1.23 39.04
N VAL A 104 36.84 0.19 39.77
CA VAL A 104 35.97 -0.63 40.64
C VAL A 104 36.25 -0.30 42.12
N PHE A 105 35.22 -0.34 42.96
CA PHE A 105 35.28 0.00 44.38
C PHE A 105 34.52 -1.04 45.22
N ILE A 106 34.82 -1.12 46.51
CA ILE A 106 34.05 -1.88 47.49
C ILE A 106 33.36 -0.89 48.44
N ALA A 107 32.04 -1.04 48.60
CA ALA A 107 31.29 -0.41 49.68
C ALA A 107 31.26 -1.35 50.90
N LYS A 108 32.05 -1.04 51.93
CA LYS A 108 32.03 -1.74 53.21
C LYS A 108 30.87 -1.23 54.07
N GLY A 109 29.94 -2.12 54.37
CA GLY A 109 28.83 -1.91 55.30
C GLY A 109 28.63 -3.16 56.14
N LYS A 110 27.37 -3.49 56.48
CA LYS A 110 27.05 -4.78 57.12
C LYS A 110 27.38 -5.98 56.21
N ASP A 111 27.11 -5.82 54.92
CA ASP A 111 27.51 -6.72 53.85
C ASP A 111 28.39 -5.91 52.88
N SER A 112 29.56 -6.41 52.50
CA SER A 112 30.44 -5.74 51.53
C SER A 112 29.88 -5.86 50.11
N MET A 113 29.75 -4.76 49.39
CA MET A 113 29.18 -4.72 48.03
C MET A 113 30.19 -4.21 47.01
N LEU A 114 30.26 -4.85 45.84
CA LEU A 114 31.03 -4.36 44.70
C LEU A 114 30.28 -3.18 44.05
N VAL A 115 30.97 -2.06 43.77
CA VAL A 115 30.34 -0.86 43.21
C VAL A 115 31.20 -0.18 42.13
N THR A 116 30.56 0.51 41.19
CA THR A 116 31.20 1.34 40.15
C THR A 116 30.78 2.80 40.29
N LYS A 117 31.63 3.76 39.90
CA LYS A 117 31.28 5.19 39.92
C LYS A 117 30.26 5.48 38.81
N ASN A 118 29.11 6.04 39.14
CA ASN A 118 28.04 6.30 38.19
C ASN A 118 28.40 7.48 37.27
N LEU A 119 28.40 7.27 35.95
CA LEU A 119 28.56 8.36 34.98
C LEU A 119 27.31 9.22 34.81
N VAL A 120 26.13 8.73 35.22
CA VAL A 120 24.84 9.44 35.12
C VAL A 120 24.16 9.47 36.50
N PRO A 121 24.58 10.37 37.41
CA PRO A 121 24.01 10.49 38.75
C PRO A 121 22.49 10.68 38.72
N GLY A 122 21.79 10.16 39.73
CA GLY A 122 20.33 10.19 39.80
C GLY A 122 19.62 8.98 39.18
N GLU A 123 20.27 8.21 38.30
CA GLU A 123 19.63 7.13 37.54
C GLU A 123 20.22 5.72 37.80
N ALA A 124 19.33 4.73 37.96
CA ALA A 124 19.65 3.30 37.93
C ALA A 124 19.26 2.69 36.58
N VAL A 125 20.02 1.71 36.08
CA VAL A 125 19.78 1.09 34.76
C VAL A 125 18.83 -0.10 34.83
N TYR A 126 18.93 -0.92 35.88
CA TYR A 126 18.15 -2.15 36.07
C TYR A 126 17.55 -2.29 37.49
N GLY A 127 17.43 -1.17 38.21
CA GLY A 127 16.88 -1.11 39.56
C GLY A 127 17.88 -1.42 40.68
N GLU A 128 19.18 -1.36 40.38
CA GLU A 128 20.26 -1.54 41.33
C GLU A 128 20.30 -0.46 42.43
N LYS A 129 20.84 -0.83 43.60
CA LYS A 129 21.06 0.12 44.70
C LYS A 129 22.14 1.13 44.31
N ARG A 130 21.95 2.38 44.74
CA ARG A 130 22.85 3.51 44.47
C ARG A 130 23.31 4.13 45.79
N ILE A 131 24.56 4.58 45.85
CA ILE A 131 25.21 5.16 47.03
C ILE A 131 25.70 6.55 46.63
N SER A 132 25.15 7.58 47.26
CA SER A 132 25.58 8.97 47.04
C SER A 132 26.52 9.41 48.16
N ILE A 133 27.61 10.07 47.79
CA ILE A 133 28.55 10.74 48.71
C ILE A 133 28.59 12.21 48.34
N ASP A 134 28.44 13.07 49.35
CA ASP A 134 28.60 14.51 49.17
C ASP A 134 30.09 14.83 49.04
N GLY A 135 30.52 15.29 47.86
CA GLY A 135 31.89 15.70 47.61
C GLY A 135 32.22 16.97 48.40
N GLY A 136 33.21 16.88 49.29
CA GLY A 136 33.63 17.99 50.15
C GLY A 136 34.29 19.19 49.44
N VAL A 137 34.33 19.17 48.10
CA VAL A 137 34.77 20.28 47.25
C VAL A 137 33.64 20.54 46.25
N ASP A 138 33.17 21.78 46.20
CA ASP A 138 32.12 22.31 45.30
C ASP A 138 30.70 21.71 45.43
N GLY A 139 30.41 20.94 46.49
CA GLY A 139 29.03 20.48 46.78
C GLY A 139 28.44 19.52 45.74
N THR A 140 29.28 18.95 44.88
CA THR A 140 28.86 18.00 43.85
C THR A 140 28.65 16.62 44.48
N LYS A 141 27.46 16.03 44.28
CA LYS A 141 27.15 14.69 44.78
C LYS A 141 27.73 13.64 43.83
N VAL A 142 28.72 12.89 44.29
CA VAL A 142 29.28 11.75 43.53
C VAL A 142 28.45 10.51 43.87
N GLU A 143 28.03 9.78 42.84
CA GLU A 143 27.18 8.62 43.01
C GLU A 143 27.87 7.34 42.53
N TYR A 144 27.60 6.22 43.20
CA TYR A 144 28.11 4.89 42.91
C TYR A 144 26.95 3.91 42.76
N ARG A 145 27.09 2.91 41.87
CA ARG A 145 26.09 1.90 41.57
C ARG A 145 26.55 0.53 42.04
N VAL A 146 25.70 -0.21 42.75
CA VAL A 146 25.99 -1.59 43.18
C VAL A 146 25.99 -2.52 41.97
N TRP A 147 27.08 -3.27 41.80
CA TRP A 147 27.28 -4.21 40.71
C TRP A 147 26.97 -5.64 41.20
N ASN A 148 25.87 -6.21 40.71
CA ASN A 148 25.38 -7.51 41.19
C ASN A 148 26.06 -8.70 40.46
N PRO A 149 26.79 -9.58 41.15
CA PRO A 149 27.45 -10.74 40.53
C PRO A 149 26.47 -11.76 39.96
N PHE A 150 25.29 -11.95 40.56
CA PHE A 150 24.22 -12.83 40.05
C PHE A 150 23.50 -12.28 38.80
N ARG A 151 23.95 -11.15 38.25
CA ARG A 151 23.42 -10.55 37.01
C ARG A 151 24.51 -10.13 36.03
N SER A 152 25.79 -10.34 36.36
CA SER A 152 26.91 -9.88 35.57
C SER A 152 28.10 -10.81 35.76
N LYS A 153 28.39 -11.61 34.72
CA LYS A 153 29.45 -12.62 34.74
C LYS A 153 30.83 -12.01 34.99
N LEU A 154 31.06 -10.79 34.50
CA LEU A 154 32.26 -10.01 34.79
C LEU A 154 32.38 -9.68 36.29
N ALA A 155 31.30 -9.25 36.96
CA ALA A 155 31.31 -9.04 38.42
C ALA A 155 31.49 -10.36 39.20
N ALA A 156 30.89 -11.45 38.73
CA ALA A 156 31.07 -12.77 39.31
C ALA A 156 32.55 -13.18 39.31
N GLY A 157 33.30 -12.98 38.21
CA GLY A 157 34.74 -13.31 38.17
C GLY A 157 35.65 -12.29 38.87
N VAL A 158 35.27 -11.01 38.94
CA VAL A 158 35.97 -10.03 39.80
C VAL A 158 35.91 -10.44 41.27
N LEU A 159 34.77 -10.98 41.73
CA LEU A 159 34.65 -11.56 43.08
C LEU A 159 35.23 -12.98 43.18
N GLY A 160 35.16 -13.76 42.10
CA GLY A 160 35.70 -15.12 41.98
C GLY A 160 37.23 -15.17 41.98
N GLY A 161 37.90 -14.03 41.81
CA GLY A 161 39.32 -13.89 42.14
C GLY A 161 40.20 -13.28 41.06
N LEU A 162 39.69 -13.06 39.83
CA LEU A 162 40.47 -12.69 38.64
C LEU A 162 41.59 -11.67 38.94
N GLU A 163 42.82 -11.98 38.56
CA GLU A 163 43.98 -11.14 38.81
C GLU A 163 43.91 -9.84 38.00
N LYS A 164 43.54 -9.95 36.71
CA LYS A 164 43.48 -8.80 35.77
C LYS A 164 42.33 -8.94 34.76
N ILE A 165 41.35 -8.04 34.84
CA ILE A 165 40.25 -7.94 33.85
C ILE A 165 40.58 -7.10 32.60
N TYR A 166 41.71 -6.39 32.61
CA TYR A 166 42.21 -5.46 31.56
C TYR A 166 41.31 -4.28 31.14
N ILE A 167 40.01 -4.33 31.45
CA ILE A 167 39.08 -3.20 31.43
C ILE A 167 39.52 -2.21 32.52
N ALA A 168 39.84 -0.99 32.12
CA ALA A 168 40.35 0.07 33.00
C ALA A 168 39.93 1.46 32.45
N PRO A 169 40.00 2.53 33.27
CA PRO A 169 39.74 3.90 32.83
C PRO A 169 40.53 4.28 31.58
N GLY A 170 39.88 4.97 30.64
CA GLY A 170 40.48 5.44 29.38
C GLY A 170 40.67 4.37 28.30
N LYS A 171 40.27 3.10 28.53
CA LYS A 171 40.42 2.01 27.55
C LYS A 171 39.31 1.98 26.51
N LYS A 172 39.61 1.41 25.33
CA LYS A 172 38.59 1.05 24.33
C LYS A 172 38.23 -0.42 24.46
N VAL A 173 36.95 -0.70 24.74
CA VAL A 173 36.43 -2.07 24.95
C VAL A 173 35.44 -2.41 23.85
N LEU A 174 35.60 -3.58 23.23
CA LEU A 174 34.59 -4.19 22.38
C LEU A 174 33.83 -5.25 23.20
N TYR A 175 32.55 -5.01 23.45
CA TYR A 175 31.66 -5.89 24.19
C TYR A 175 30.80 -6.67 23.20
N LEU A 176 30.97 -7.99 23.13
CA LEU A 176 30.20 -8.90 22.28
C LEU A 176 29.10 -9.59 23.11
N GLY A 177 27.84 -9.48 22.69
CA GLY A 177 26.69 -10.01 23.45
C GLY A 177 26.18 -9.02 24.50
N ALA A 178 26.00 -7.76 24.11
CA ALA A 178 25.66 -6.66 25.01
C ALA A 178 24.27 -6.74 25.67
N ALA A 179 23.35 -7.56 25.12
CA ALA A 179 21.98 -7.74 25.58
C ALA A 179 21.27 -6.39 25.86
N SER A 180 20.52 -6.27 26.96
CA SER A 180 19.83 -5.03 27.36
C SER A 180 20.76 -3.99 28.03
N GLY A 181 22.08 -4.19 28.02
CA GLY A 181 23.06 -3.22 28.50
C GLY A 181 23.31 -3.20 30.02
N THR A 182 22.85 -4.20 30.78
CA THR A 182 23.04 -4.28 32.25
C THR A 182 24.52 -4.25 32.64
N SER A 183 25.30 -5.25 32.22
CA SER A 183 26.76 -5.32 32.43
C SER A 183 27.51 -4.22 31.67
N VAL A 184 27.08 -3.91 30.43
CA VAL A 184 27.69 -2.87 29.59
C VAL A 184 27.71 -1.52 30.31
N SER A 185 26.63 -1.18 31.03
CA SER A 185 26.57 0.07 31.79
C SER A 185 27.59 0.16 32.94
N HIS A 186 28.01 -0.98 33.52
CA HIS A 186 29.08 -1.00 34.53
C HIS A 186 30.47 -0.97 33.87
N VAL A 187 30.65 -1.64 32.72
CA VAL A 187 31.89 -1.54 31.94
C VAL A 187 32.12 -0.10 31.48
N ALA A 188 31.07 0.60 31.02
CA ALA A 188 31.11 2.01 30.68
C ALA A 188 31.49 2.90 31.87
N ASP A 189 30.90 2.65 33.04
CA ASP A 189 31.23 3.37 34.28
C ASP A 189 32.70 3.17 34.71
N ILE A 190 33.28 1.97 34.52
CA ILE A 190 34.69 1.64 34.84
C ILE A 190 35.65 2.29 33.84
N VAL A 191 35.32 2.22 32.56
CA VAL A 191 36.09 2.82 31.46
C VAL A 191 36.09 4.36 31.53
N GLY A 192 35.05 4.94 32.12
CA GLY A 192 34.96 6.38 32.35
C GLY A 192 34.72 7.20 31.07
N PRO A 193 34.74 8.54 31.17
CA PRO A 193 34.38 9.43 30.07
C PRO A 193 35.44 9.52 28.95
N GLU A 194 36.70 9.14 29.23
CA GLU A 194 37.80 9.21 28.27
C GLU A 194 37.92 7.96 27.39
N GLY A 195 37.39 6.83 27.83
CA GLY A 195 37.37 5.58 27.07
C GLY A 195 36.03 5.34 26.36
N VAL A 196 35.95 4.27 25.58
CA VAL A 196 34.78 3.98 24.72
C VAL A 196 34.42 2.49 24.79
N VAL A 197 33.13 2.19 24.92
CA VAL A 197 32.60 0.82 24.89
C VAL A 197 31.77 0.64 23.61
N TYR A 198 32.28 -0.14 22.67
CA TYR A 198 31.54 -0.59 21.49
C TYR A 198 30.72 -1.82 21.87
N ALA A 199 29.39 -1.68 21.90
CA ALA A 199 28.48 -2.70 22.43
C ALA A 199 27.71 -3.38 21.29
N VAL A 200 28.13 -4.59 20.91
CA VAL A 200 27.56 -5.37 19.81
C VAL A 200 26.46 -6.30 20.32
N GLU A 201 25.28 -6.21 19.72
CA GLU A 201 24.11 -7.04 20.02
C GLU A 201 23.38 -7.40 18.73
N PHE A 202 22.94 -8.66 18.59
CA PHE A 202 22.21 -9.10 17.39
C PHE A 202 20.71 -8.84 17.49
N SER A 203 20.13 -8.97 18.70
CA SER A 203 18.69 -8.84 18.91
C SER A 203 18.22 -7.37 18.81
N PRO A 204 17.30 -7.01 17.88
CA PRO A 204 16.77 -5.65 17.79
C PRO A 204 16.01 -5.20 19.04
N ARG A 205 15.40 -6.14 19.79
CA ARG A 205 14.71 -5.85 21.06
C ARG A 205 15.71 -5.39 22.13
N SER A 206 16.76 -6.19 22.34
CA SER A 206 17.85 -5.89 23.26
C SER A 206 18.59 -4.62 22.83
N GLY A 207 18.82 -4.46 21.53
CA GLY A 207 19.40 -3.27 20.91
C GLY A 207 18.63 -1.99 21.19
N ARG A 208 17.29 -2.02 21.23
CA ARG A 208 16.47 -0.83 21.60
C ARG A 208 16.74 -0.36 23.03
N ASP A 209 16.84 -1.29 23.98
CA ASP A 209 17.16 -0.97 25.38
C ASP A 209 18.61 -0.49 25.52
N LEU A 210 19.55 -1.15 24.83
CA LEU A 210 20.96 -0.76 24.75
C LEU A 210 21.14 0.65 24.18
N ILE A 211 20.41 1.01 23.11
CA ILE A 211 20.38 2.36 22.53
C ILE A 211 19.81 3.38 23.53
N ASN A 212 18.74 3.04 24.26
CA ASN A 212 18.16 3.95 25.25
C ASN A 212 19.09 4.18 26.45
N MET A 213 19.91 3.19 26.83
CA MET A 213 20.97 3.32 27.82
C MET A 213 22.14 4.17 27.28
N ALA A 214 22.58 3.92 26.05
CA ALA A 214 23.66 4.65 25.37
C ALA A 214 23.34 6.14 25.10
N LYS A 215 22.07 6.50 24.89
CA LYS A 215 21.63 7.91 24.83
C LYS A 215 22.02 8.72 26.08
N LYS A 216 22.18 8.06 27.22
CA LYS A 216 22.53 8.66 28.51
C LYS A 216 24.00 8.47 28.87
N ARG A 217 24.60 7.33 28.49
CA ARG A 217 26.04 7.07 28.61
C ARG A 217 26.72 7.23 27.24
N THR A 218 27.14 8.47 26.95
CA THR A 218 27.73 8.87 25.65
C THR A 218 29.02 8.14 25.29
N ASN A 219 29.68 7.48 26.25
CA ASN A 219 30.84 6.62 26.01
C ASN A 219 30.48 5.20 25.54
N VAL A 220 29.19 4.86 25.38
CA VAL A 220 28.72 3.60 24.80
C VAL A 220 28.26 3.83 23.36
N ILE A 221 28.83 3.07 22.42
CA ILE A 221 28.43 3.06 21.01
C ILE A 221 27.67 1.73 20.75
N PRO A 222 26.33 1.76 20.64
CA PRO A 222 25.53 0.57 20.40
C PRO A 222 25.58 0.17 18.92
N ILE A 223 25.86 -1.10 18.66
CA ILE A 223 25.97 -1.68 17.31
C ILE A 223 24.99 -2.85 17.25
N VAL A 224 23.91 -2.71 16.47
CA VAL A 224 22.89 -3.74 16.33
C VAL A 224 23.15 -4.55 15.05
N GLU A 225 23.99 -5.59 15.16
CA GLU A 225 24.46 -6.42 14.02
C GLU A 225 25.02 -7.78 14.51
N ASP A 226 25.09 -8.80 13.64
CA ASP A 226 25.62 -10.12 14.04
C ASP A 226 27.14 -10.09 14.23
N ALA A 227 27.59 -10.39 15.46
CA ALA A 227 28.99 -10.52 15.86
C ALA A 227 29.80 -11.50 14.98
N ARG A 228 29.15 -12.48 14.34
CA ARG A 228 29.76 -13.39 13.33
C ARG A 228 30.27 -12.69 12.07
N THR A 229 29.85 -11.45 11.81
CA THR A 229 30.10 -10.71 10.56
C THR A 229 30.79 -9.35 10.78
N PRO A 230 32.00 -9.31 11.37
CA PRO A 230 32.71 -8.06 11.69
C PRO A 230 32.92 -7.13 10.49
N GLN A 231 32.96 -7.68 9.27
CA GLN A 231 33.05 -6.89 8.04
C GLN A 231 31.90 -5.90 7.84
N LYS A 232 30.71 -6.13 8.41
CA LYS A 232 29.55 -5.24 8.26
C LYS A 232 29.70 -3.96 9.09
N TYR A 233 30.09 -4.09 10.36
CA TYR A 233 30.25 -2.96 11.28
C TYR A 233 31.68 -2.40 11.34
N ARG A 234 32.61 -2.90 10.52
CA ARG A 234 34.02 -2.46 10.50
C ARG A 234 34.26 -0.95 10.34
N ILE A 235 33.28 -0.22 9.79
CA ILE A 235 33.36 1.23 9.59
C ILE A 235 33.07 2.00 10.89
N LEU A 236 32.40 1.37 11.85
CA LEU A 236 31.91 1.99 13.09
C LEU A 236 32.90 1.89 14.27
N LEU A 237 33.92 1.04 14.18
CA LEU A 237 34.89 0.80 15.27
C LEU A 237 36.29 1.22 14.87
N THR A 238 37.02 1.84 15.81
CA THR A 238 38.49 1.89 15.77
C THR A 238 39.08 0.59 16.30
N THR A 239 40.41 0.45 16.26
CA THR A 239 41.08 -0.56 17.08
C THR A 239 40.74 -0.40 18.56
N VAL A 240 40.66 -1.54 19.27
CA VAL A 240 40.28 -1.65 20.68
C VAL A 240 41.41 -2.25 21.52
N ASP A 241 41.44 -1.92 22.82
CA ASP A 241 42.42 -2.46 23.78
C ASP A 241 42.05 -3.87 24.25
N VAL A 242 40.75 -4.10 24.47
CA VAL A 242 40.20 -5.31 25.11
C VAL A 242 38.91 -5.74 24.41
N ILE A 243 38.73 -7.04 24.20
CA ILE A 243 37.44 -7.65 23.86
C ILE A 243 36.87 -8.33 25.11
N PHE A 244 35.61 -8.04 25.45
CA PHE A 244 34.84 -8.81 26.42
C PHE A 244 33.72 -9.55 25.68
N ALA A 245 33.62 -10.86 25.86
CA ALA A 245 32.65 -11.70 25.15
C ALA A 245 31.74 -12.47 26.11
N ASP A 246 30.43 -12.20 26.02
CA ASP A 246 29.35 -12.89 26.73
C ASP A 246 28.31 -13.40 25.71
N VAL A 247 28.81 -14.12 24.69
CA VAL A 247 28.01 -14.60 23.55
C VAL A 247 27.59 -16.05 23.80
N ALA A 248 26.29 -16.28 24.05
CA ALA A 248 25.74 -17.62 24.23
C ALA A 248 25.44 -18.32 22.89
N GLN A 249 26.47 -18.64 22.11
CA GLN A 249 26.40 -19.47 20.89
C GLN A 249 27.29 -20.71 21.04
N PRO A 250 27.21 -21.72 20.15
CA PRO A 250 28.14 -22.84 20.16
C PRO A 250 29.53 -22.49 19.62
N ASP A 251 29.65 -21.48 18.76
CA ASP A 251 30.90 -21.11 18.06
C ASP A 251 31.61 -19.89 18.68
N GLN A 252 31.67 -19.82 20.02
CA GLN A 252 32.13 -18.65 20.78
C GLN A 252 33.57 -18.26 20.45
N ALA A 253 34.52 -19.20 20.57
CA ALA A 253 35.92 -18.94 20.24
C ALA A 253 36.08 -18.38 18.81
N ARG A 254 35.39 -18.96 17.81
CA ARG A 254 35.41 -18.49 16.41
C ARG A 254 34.93 -17.05 16.25
N ILE A 255 33.86 -16.67 16.96
CA ILE A 255 33.33 -15.29 16.95
C ILE A 255 34.36 -14.33 17.55
N VAL A 256 35.00 -14.72 18.64
CA VAL A 256 36.03 -13.95 19.33
C VAL A 256 37.28 -13.76 18.47
N GLY A 257 37.82 -14.82 17.86
CA GLY A 257 38.98 -14.73 16.96
C GLY A 257 38.72 -13.82 15.76
N LEU A 258 37.58 -13.96 15.08
CA LEU A 258 37.21 -13.08 13.97
C LEU A 258 37.11 -11.60 14.38
N ASN A 259 36.58 -11.31 15.57
CA ASN A 259 36.52 -9.93 16.07
C ASN A 259 37.89 -9.39 16.45
N ALA A 260 38.77 -10.24 16.99
CA ALA A 260 40.13 -9.86 17.34
C ALA A 260 40.98 -9.54 16.10
N ASP A 261 40.93 -10.37 15.07
CA ASP A 261 41.67 -10.16 13.81
C ASP A 261 41.36 -8.80 13.16
N TYR A 262 40.11 -8.35 13.26
CA TYR A 262 39.65 -7.05 12.73
C TYR A 262 39.96 -5.87 13.65
N PHE A 263 39.68 -6.00 14.96
CA PHE A 263 39.60 -4.83 15.86
C PHE A 263 40.60 -4.82 17.01
N LEU A 264 41.08 -5.98 17.48
CA LEU A 264 41.99 -6.01 18.63
C LEU A 264 43.37 -5.50 18.21
N LYS A 265 43.98 -4.65 19.06
CA LYS A 265 45.37 -4.24 18.88
C LYS A 265 46.34 -5.43 19.11
N ASN A 266 47.55 -5.36 18.55
CA ASN A 266 48.65 -6.26 18.93
C ASN A 266 48.91 -6.12 20.45
N GLU A 267 49.23 -7.22 21.13
CA GLU A 267 49.32 -7.29 22.60
C GLU A 267 48.01 -6.88 23.32
N GLY A 268 46.87 -6.96 22.61
CA GLY A 268 45.53 -6.77 23.15
C GLY A 268 45.06 -7.98 23.94
N HIS A 269 44.04 -7.77 24.78
CA HIS A 269 43.57 -8.77 25.73
C HIS A 269 42.11 -9.16 25.43
N VAL A 270 41.77 -10.40 25.74
CA VAL A 270 40.42 -10.96 25.56
C VAL A 270 39.95 -11.51 26.89
N VAL A 271 38.69 -11.27 27.22
CA VAL A 271 38.01 -11.86 28.38
C VAL A 271 36.74 -12.53 27.86
N ILE A 272 36.73 -13.86 27.85
CA ILE A 272 35.62 -14.67 27.33
C ILE A 272 34.91 -15.38 28.48
N SER A 273 33.57 -15.27 28.51
CA SER A 273 32.71 -16.00 29.45
C SER A 273 32.15 -17.25 28.77
N ILE A 274 32.83 -18.38 28.95
CA ILE A 274 32.45 -19.67 28.37
C ILE A 274 31.32 -20.28 29.18
N LYS A 275 30.22 -20.64 28.52
CA LYS A 275 29.08 -21.37 29.08
C LYS A 275 29.02 -22.78 28.48
N ALA A 276 29.37 -23.80 29.26
CA ALA A 276 29.51 -25.16 28.75
C ALA A 276 28.23 -25.70 28.09
N SER A 277 27.09 -25.54 28.77
CA SER A 277 25.78 -26.01 28.32
C SER A 277 25.22 -25.34 27.05
N CYS A 278 25.82 -24.25 26.57
CA CYS A 278 25.47 -23.63 25.27
C CYS A 278 26.37 -24.07 24.11
N ILE A 279 27.46 -24.79 24.40
CA ILE A 279 28.40 -25.31 23.39
C ILE A 279 28.12 -26.80 23.17
N ASP A 280 28.12 -27.57 24.25
CA ASP A 280 27.84 -29.01 24.21
C ASP A 280 27.29 -29.44 25.58
N SER A 281 25.99 -29.77 25.64
CA SER A 281 25.32 -30.20 26.87
C SER A 281 25.44 -31.70 27.14
N THR A 282 26.16 -32.46 26.30
CA THR A 282 26.28 -33.92 26.42
C THR A 282 27.55 -34.36 27.15
N VAL A 283 28.52 -33.46 27.29
CA VAL A 283 29.83 -33.70 27.91
C VAL A 283 30.02 -32.86 29.18
N ALA A 284 30.93 -33.30 30.07
CA ALA A 284 31.21 -32.60 31.31
C ALA A 284 31.78 -31.18 31.07
N PRO A 285 31.40 -30.14 31.85
CA PRO A 285 31.82 -28.75 31.63
C PRO A 285 33.34 -28.55 31.49
N GLU A 286 34.13 -29.28 32.27
CA GLU A 286 35.60 -29.25 32.24
C GLU A 286 36.15 -29.64 30.86
N THR A 287 35.49 -30.58 30.19
CA THR A 287 35.85 -31.02 28.83
C THR A 287 35.54 -29.93 27.81
N VAL A 288 34.44 -29.18 27.98
CA VAL A 288 34.09 -28.04 27.12
C VAL A 288 35.08 -26.90 27.31
N PHE A 289 35.41 -26.56 28.55
CA PHE A 289 36.39 -25.51 28.85
C PHE A 289 37.77 -25.84 28.27
N ALA A 290 38.24 -27.08 28.41
CA ALA A 290 39.50 -27.52 27.81
C ALA A 290 39.49 -27.45 26.27
N ARG A 291 38.36 -27.79 25.63
CA ARG A 291 38.17 -27.71 24.17
C ARG A 291 38.21 -26.26 23.67
N GLU A 292 37.46 -25.35 24.28
CA GLU A 292 37.46 -23.94 23.89
C GLU A 292 38.83 -23.27 24.09
N VAL A 293 39.50 -23.53 25.22
CA VAL A 293 40.86 -23.03 25.48
C VAL A 293 41.86 -23.55 24.43
N GLN A 294 41.67 -24.78 23.93
CA GLN A 294 42.49 -25.32 22.84
C GLN A 294 42.20 -24.64 21.49
N ILE A 295 40.94 -24.38 21.16
CA ILE A 295 40.54 -23.63 19.94
C ILE A 295 41.10 -22.20 19.98
N LEU A 296 41.08 -21.54 21.14
CA LEU A 296 41.63 -20.20 21.31
C LEU A 296 43.17 -20.19 21.16
N ARG A 297 43.87 -21.22 21.64
CA ARG A 297 45.31 -21.41 21.37
C ARG A 297 45.61 -21.57 19.88
N GLU A 298 44.78 -22.33 19.15
CA GLU A 298 44.89 -22.48 17.69
C GLU A 298 44.65 -21.15 16.95
N GLN A 299 43.79 -20.29 17.50
CA GLN A 299 43.56 -18.90 17.06
C GLN A 299 44.63 -17.90 17.58
N LYS A 300 45.77 -18.38 18.07
CA LYS A 300 46.94 -17.59 18.52
C LYS A 300 46.73 -16.77 19.80
N PHE A 301 45.73 -17.10 20.60
CA PHE A 301 45.63 -16.56 21.95
C PHE A 301 46.50 -17.36 22.93
N LYS A 302 47.09 -16.65 23.90
CA LYS A 302 47.74 -17.27 25.05
C LYS A 302 46.81 -17.11 26.25
N PRO A 303 46.13 -18.16 26.74
CA PRO A 303 45.39 -18.07 28.00
C PRO A 303 46.35 -17.70 29.13
N ILE A 304 45.92 -16.74 29.96
CA ILE A 304 46.64 -16.22 31.12
C ILE A 304 46.07 -16.86 32.39
N GLU A 305 44.74 -16.82 32.51
CA GLU A 305 44.01 -17.13 33.73
C GLU A 305 42.64 -17.73 33.36
N GLN A 306 42.15 -18.69 34.15
CA GLN A 306 40.82 -19.27 34.03
C GLN A 306 40.22 -19.37 35.44
N VAL A 307 39.02 -18.85 35.63
CA VAL A 307 38.28 -18.86 36.90
C VAL A 307 36.86 -19.34 36.65
N THR A 308 36.40 -20.34 37.41
CA THR A 308 34.99 -20.77 37.42
C THR A 308 34.12 -19.76 38.16
N LEU A 309 32.89 -19.56 37.70
CA LEU A 309 32.00 -18.50 38.23
C LEU A 309 31.07 -18.97 39.36
N GLU A 310 31.32 -20.14 39.93
CA GLU A 310 30.60 -20.61 41.11
C GLU A 310 30.96 -19.76 42.35
N PRO A 311 30.00 -19.47 43.26
CA PRO A 311 28.63 -19.98 43.31
C PRO A 311 27.59 -19.11 42.56
N TYR A 312 28.02 -18.13 41.75
CA TYR A 312 27.11 -17.15 41.12
C TYR A 312 26.43 -17.69 39.85
N GLU A 313 27.19 -18.37 38.99
CA GLU A 313 26.75 -18.94 37.72
C GLU A 313 27.30 -20.37 37.58
N ARG A 314 26.41 -21.37 37.50
CA ARG A 314 26.80 -22.78 37.29
C ARG A 314 27.23 -23.03 35.85
N ASP A 315 28.13 -23.99 35.64
CA ASP A 315 28.63 -24.40 34.31
C ASP A 315 29.24 -23.27 33.47
N HIS A 316 29.74 -22.21 34.14
CA HIS A 316 30.42 -21.08 33.52
C HIS A 316 31.87 -20.95 34.02
N ALA A 317 32.77 -20.66 33.09
CA ALA A 317 34.14 -20.25 33.37
C ALA A 317 34.47 -18.98 32.59
N MET A 318 35.18 -18.06 33.22
CA MET A 318 35.76 -16.91 32.54
C MET A 318 37.24 -17.15 32.30
N VAL A 319 37.65 -17.01 31.05
CA VAL A 319 39.04 -17.15 30.61
C VAL A 319 39.55 -15.80 30.18
N VAL A 320 40.74 -15.43 30.67
CA VAL A 320 41.43 -14.20 30.30
C VAL A 320 42.63 -14.58 29.45
N GLU A 321 42.74 -13.97 28.27
CA GLU A 321 43.73 -14.31 27.26
C GLU A 321 44.48 -13.10 26.75
N HIS A 322 45.71 -13.34 26.34
CA HIS A 322 46.60 -12.37 25.74
C HIS A 322 46.83 -12.73 24.25
N SER A 323 46.54 -11.80 23.35
CA SER A 323 46.64 -12.03 21.91
C SER A 323 48.09 -11.97 21.42
N ARG A 324 48.67 -13.11 21.04
CA ARG A 324 50.02 -13.20 20.46
C ARG A 324 50.00 -12.94 18.94
N ILE A 325 49.37 -11.85 18.52
CA ILE A 325 49.49 -11.36 17.14
C ILE A 325 50.86 -10.69 16.99
N LEU A 326 51.89 -11.54 16.88
CA LEU A 326 53.20 -11.18 16.33
C LEU A 326 52.98 -10.60 14.93
N ASP A 327 53.75 -9.56 14.60
CA ASP A 327 53.41 -8.64 13.52
C ASP A 327 53.50 -9.27 12.11
N TYR A 328 52.40 -9.91 11.68
CA TYR A 328 52.19 -10.36 10.31
C TYR A 328 51.62 -9.25 9.41
N ARG A 329 51.34 -8.03 9.92
CA ARG A 329 50.91 -6.90 9.07
C ARG A 329 52.00 -6.44 8.10
N PHE A 330 53.24 -6.91 8.26
CA PHE A 330 54.33 -6.75 7.28
C PHE A 330 54.57 -7.93 6.30
N LYS A 331 53.83 -9.05 6.39
CA LYS A 331 54.02 -10.19 5.47
C LYS A 331 52.98 -10.31 4.36
N ILE A 332 51.72 -9.91 4.59
CA ILE A 332 50.65 -10.00 3.57
C ILE A 332 50.68 -8.81 2.58
N ILE A 333 51.24 -7.65 2.96
CA ILE A 333 51.51 -6.54 2.03
C ILE A 333 52.75 -6.80 1.14
N ARG A 334 53.52 -7.87 1.41
CA ARG A 334 54.76 -8.21 0.69
C ARG A 334 54.62 -9.36 -0.31
N SER A 335 53.49 -10.08 -0.34
CA SER A 335 53.16 -11.07 -1.40
C SER A 335 52.25 -10.51 -2.50
N MET A 336 51.74 -9.29 -2.37
CA MET A 336 51.01 -8.57 -3.42
C MET A 336 51.68 -7.24 -3.78
N ARG A 337 52.88 -7.33 -4.38
CA ARG A 337 53.28 -6.37 -5.40
C ARG A 337 53.50 -7.11 -6.72
N PRO A 338 52.88 -6.66 -7.83
CA PRO A 338 53.36 -7.01 -9.15
C PRO A 338 54.81 -6.55 -9.30
N THR A 339 55.59 -7.31 -10.06
CA THR A 339 56.89 -6.89 -10.56
C THR A 339 56.76 -5.61 -11.38
N GLN A 340 57.38 -4.52 -10.92
CA GLN A 340 57.79 -3.45 -11.83
C GLN A 340 59.11 -2.82 -11.36
N ALA A 341 60.19 -3.32 -11.94
CA ALA A 341 61.29 -2.48 -12.38
C ALA A 341 60.94 -2.07 -13.83
N GLN A 342 61.17 -0.85 -14.32
CA GLN A 342 61.86 0.31 -13.75
C GLN A 342 61.07 1.59 -14.04
N ILE A 343 61.20 2.60 -13.18
CA ILE A 343 61.05 4.02 -13.58
C ILE A 343 62.24 4.78 -13.01
N ALA A 344 62.92 5.57 -13.85
CA ALA A 344 63.76 6.67 -13.41
C ALA A 344 62.94 7.97 -13.35
N ARG A 345 63.29 8.85 -12.40
CA ARG A 345 62.74 10.19 -12.07
C ARG A 345 62.62 11.14 -13.31
N PRO A 346 62.04 12.37 -13.27
CA PRO A 346 61.53 13.22 -12.16
C PRO A 346 60.07 13.77 -12.41
N SER A 347 59.49 14.80 -11.74
CA SER A 347 59.43 15.21 -10.31
C SER A 347 58.40 16.36 -10.09
N ALA A 348 57.96 16.57 -8.83
CA ALA A 348 57.40 17.81 -8.24
C ALA A 348 55.99 18.34 -8.63
N ARG A 349 55.41 19.06 -7.66
CA ARG A 349 54.15 19.85 -7.58
C ARG A 349 54.53 21.35 -7.41
N PRO A 350 53.61 22.35 -7.33
CA PRO A 350 52.23 22.50 -7.83
C PRO A 350 51.91 23.91 -8.47
N SER A 351 50.62 24.09 -8.83
CA SER A 351 49.79 25.31 -8.70
C SER A 351 50.06 26.63 -9.47
N GLU A 352 48.99 27.03 -10.19
CA GLU A 352 48.36 28.36 -10.28
C GLU A 352 48.70 29.40 -11.39
N ILE A 353 47.61 30.05 -11.82
CA ILE A 353 47.44 31.38 -12.46
C ILE A 353 47.71 31.54 -13.98
N ALA A 354 46.59 31.72 -14.69
CA ALA A 354 46.26 32.58 -15.84
C ALA A 354 47.30 33.01 -16.90
N LEU A 355 46.86 33.02 -18.16
CA LEU A 355 47.14 34.11 -19.12
C LEU A 355 46.07 34.16 -20.22
N ASN A 356 45.94 35.31 -20.88
CA ASN A 356 44.80 35.67 -21.74
C ASN A 356 45.27 36.32 -23.07
N PHE A 357 44.49 36.13 -24.14
CA PHE A 357 44.53 36.72 -25.51
C PHE A 357 45.85 37.29 -26.11
N GLY A 358 46.16 36.86 -27.35
CA GLY A 358 47.10 37.57 -28.25
C GLY A 358 47.12 37.01 -29.68
N THR A 359 46.84 37.86 -30.68
CA THR A 359 46.84 37.58 -32.14
C THR A 359 48.22 37.80 -32.80
N PRO A 360 48.44 37.42 -34.08
CA PRO A 360 49.79 37.08 -34.59
C PRO A 360 50.48 38.15 -35.46
N PRO A 361 51.80 38.01 -35.66
CA PRO A 361 52.52 38.28 -36.91
C PRO A 361 53.11 36.97 -37.50
N GLY A 362 53.62 36.86 -38.74
CA GLY A 362 53.79 37.84 -39.81
C GLY A 362 55.10 37.61 -40.59
N GLY A 363 55.02 36.98 -41.77
CA GLY A 363 56.03 37.03 -42.85
C GLY A 363 57.31 36.17 -42.74
N ASN A 364 57.51 35.21 -43.66
CA ASN A 364 58.28 35.48 -44.90
C ASN A 364 58.31 34.31 -45.90
N SER A 365 58.36 34.67 -47.19
CA SER A 365 58.30 33.81 -48.40
C SER A 365 59.68 33.28 -48.85
N PRO A 366 59.83 32.43 -49.91
CA PRO A 366 59.70 32.91 -51.30
C PRO A 366 59.24 31.91 -52.41
N ARG A 367 58.71 32.48 -53.53
CA ARG A 367 58.63 31.92 -54.92
C ARG A 367 57.69 30.71 -55.17
N THR A 368 56.98 30.55 -56.30
CA THR A 368 56.67 31.40 -57.50
C THR A 368 55.38 30.87 -58.19
N SER A 369 54.85 31.62 -59.17
CA SER A 369 53.80 31.26 -60.14
C SER A 369 53.92 29.85 -60.78
N SER A 370 52.88 29.19 -61.31
CA SER A 370 51.51 29.62 -61.73
C SER A 370 50.43 28.54 -61.32
N ASP A 371 49.20 28.35 -61.86
CA ASP A 371 48.49 28.84 -63.06
C ASP A 371 46.93 28.73 -62.99
N PHE A 372 46.25 29.02 -64.12
CA PHE A 372 44.82 28.84 -64.49
C PHE A 372 44.33 27.34 -64.50
N GLU A 373 43.05 26.94 -64.59
CA GLU A 373 41.76 27.58 -64.97
C GLU A 373 40.52 26.85 -64.37
N GLU A 374 39.30 27.37 -64.60
CA GLU A 374 37.97 26.75 -64.29
C GLU A 374 37.45 25.79 -65.41
N VAL A 375 36.11 25.66 -65.55
CA VAL A 375 35.29 25.03 -66.62
C VAL A 375 34.91 23.55 -66.37
N SER A 376 33.72 23.02 -66.67
CA SER A 376 32.28 23.40 -66.74
C SER A 376 31.55 22.23 -67.43
N TYR A 377 30.21 22.22 -67.42
CA TYR A 377 29.36 21.16 -68.00
C TYR A 377 29.56 20.91 -69.51
N PRO A 378 29.30 19.68 -70.01
CA PRO A 378 28.92 19.43 -71.40
C PRO A 378 27.40 19.32 -71.57
N SER A 379 26.89 19.73 -72.74
CA SER A 379 25.49 19.56 -73.16
C SER A 379 25.39 19.40 -74.68
N ILE A 380 24.26 18.83 -75.15
CA ILE A 380 23.71 18.87 -76.53
C ILE A 380 24.17 17.78 -77.55
N SER A 381 23.13 17.06 -78.04
CA SER A 381 22.92 16.36 -79.35
C SER A 381 23.92 15.26 -79.82
N THR A 382 23.59 14.34 -80.76
CA THR A 382 22.49 14.25 -81.76
C THR A 382 22.12 12.78 -82.09
N SER A 383 21.04 12.58 -82.85
CA SER A 383 20.38 11.34 -83.40
C SER A 383 21.27 10.47 -84.36
N PRO A 384 20.82 9.32 -84.98
CA PRO A 384 19.43 8.86 -85.21
C PRO A 384 19.10 7.32 -85.19
N GLU A 385 17.79 7.03 -85.33
CA GLU A 385 17.11 5.88 -86.01
C GLU A 385 17.51 4.41 -85.68
N THR A 386 16.56 3.52 -85.37
CA THR A 386 15.64 2.94 -86.39
C THR A 386 14.42 2.17 -85.82
N HIS A 387 13.33 2.19 -86.61
CA HIS A 387 12.26 1.19 -86.78
C HIS A 387 11.22 0.81 -85.68
N ASN A 388 9.95 1.16 -86.00
CA ASN A 388 8.77 0.28 -86.25
C ASN A 388 8.27 -0.73 -85.17
N THR A 389 6.97 -1.01 -84.99
CA THR A 389 5.66 -0.41 -85.41
C THR A 389 4.53 -1.01 -84.54
N HIS A 390 3.30 -0.47 -84.65
CA HIS A 390 1.97 -1.07 -84.34
C HIS A 390 1.16 -0.54 -83.14
N LEU A 391 0.41 0.54 -83.42
CA LEU A 391 -1.06 0.60 -83.53
C LEU A 391 -2.00 0.07 -82.40
N ASN A 392 -2.90 0.98 -82.00
CA ASN A 392 -4.32 0.81 -81.60
C ASN A 392 -4.66 -0.11 -80.40
N ASN A 393 -5.39 0.39 -79.38
CA ASN A 393 -6.74 0.93 -79.54
C ASN A 393 -7.15 1.93 -78.43
N ASN A 394 -7.99 2.90 -78.79
CA ASN A 394 -8.88 3.62 -77.87
C ASN A 394 -9.97 2.66 -77.33
N TRP A 395 -10.48 2.90 -76.11
CA TRP A 395 -11.91 3.06 -75.78
C TRP A 395 -12.12 3.19 -74.26
N ASN A 396 -13.01 4.10 -73.87
CA ASN A 396 -13.39 4.47 -72.50
C ASN A 396 -13.53 3.33 -71.47
N THR A 397 -13.13 3.59 -70.21
CA THR A 397 -14.13 3.70 -69.13
C THR A 397 -13.61 4.42 -67.87
N ARG A 398 -14.58 4.94 -67.11
CA ARG A 398 -14.48 5.64 -65.82
C ARG A 398 -13.49 4.96 -64.85
N GLN A 399 -12.66 5.76 -64.18
CA GLN A 399 -12.11 5.39 -62.87
C GLN A 399 -12.84 6.20 -61.80
N ASP A 400 -13.61 5.50 -60.99
CA ASP A 400 -14.38 6.07 -59.88
C ASP A 400 -13.47 6.56 -58.75
N GLU A 401 -13.92 7.57 -58.02
CA GLU A 401 -13.18 8.17 -56.90
C GLU A 401 -13.12 7.21 -55.70
N LEU A 402 -11.90 6.84 -55.27
CA LEU A 402 -11.68 5.99 -54.09
C LEU A 402 -11.36 6.81 -52.83
N PRO A 403 -11.62 6.27 -51.62
CA PRO A 403 -11.77 7.10 -50.42
C PRO A 403 -10.47 7.73 -49.90
N LEU A 404 -10.65 8.88 -49.23
CA LEU A 404 -9.67 9.81 -48.66
C LEU A 404 -8.75 9.25 -47.53
N HIS A 405 -8.54 7.93 -47.47
CA HIS A 405 -7.60 7.26 -46.57
C HIS A 405 -6.47 6.51 -47.27
N TYR A 406 -6.44 6.51 -48.61
CA TYR A 406 -5.37 5.91 -49.40
C TYR A 406 -4.84 6.88 -50.45
N MET A 407 -4.12 7.90 -49.99
CA MET A 407 -3.22 8.70 -50.83
C MET A 407 -1.85 8.78 -50.15
N SER A 408 -0.77 8.66 -50.93
CA SER A 408 0.58 8.95 -50.43
C SER A 408 0.72 10.44 -50.10
N GLU A 409 1.57 10.78 -49.12
CA GLU A 409 1.73 12.17 -48.65
C GLU A 409 2.06 13.17 -49.78
N ASP A 410 2.74 12.72 -50.84
CA ASP A 410 3.13 13.54 -51.99
C ASP A 410 1.94 13.97 -52.87
N THR A 411 0.89 13.15 -52.98
CA THR A 411 -0.23 13.43 -53.88
C THR A 411 -1.24 14.39 -53.25
N ALA A 412 -1.35 14.43 -51.92
CA ALA A 412 -2.15 15.41 -51.21
C ALA A 412 -1.58 16.84 -51.31
N ARG A 413 -0.25 16.98 -51.48
CA ARG A 413 0.44 18.29 -51.48
C ARG A 413 0.46 19.02 -52.82
N ARG A 414 0.17 18.36 -53.96
CA ARG A 414 0.22 18.98 -55.29
C ARG A 414 -0.96 19.88 -55.67
N ARG A 415 -1.97 20.08 -54.80
CA ARG A 415 -3.12 20.97 -55.08
C ARG A 415 -3.02 22.41 -54.53
N PHE A 416 -1.90 22.79 -53.89
CA PHE A 416 -1.69 24.18 -53.43
C PHE A 416 -0.30 24.72 -53.82
N ALA A 417 -0.10 24.94 -55.11
CA ALA A 417 1.03 25.72 -55.65
C ALA A 417 0.68 26.35 -57.01
N GLY A 418 -0.34 27.21 -57.03
CA GLY A 418 -0.67 28.05 -58.19
C GLY A 418 -0.73 29.53 -57.79
N ARG A 419 0.40 30.24 -57.89
CA ARG A 419 0.43 31.71 -57.78
C ARG A 419 0.03 32.32 -59.13
N PRO A 420 -0.98 33.20 -59.21
CA PRO A 420 -1.11 34.10 -60.35
C PRO A 420 -0.11 35.27 -60.24
N PRO A 421 0.30 35.90 -61.37
CA PRO A 421 1.19 37.06 -61.39
C PRO A 421 0.45 38.35 -60.96
N PRO A 422 1.18 39.42 -60.59
CA PRO A 422 0.58 40.65 -60.04
C PRO A 422 0.02 41.59 -61.11
N LEU A 423 -1.03 42.33 -60.76
CA LEU A 423 -1.58 43.45 -61.53
C LEU A 423 -1.83 44.64 -60.60
N ASN A 424 -1.56 45.84 -61.11
CA ASN A 424 -1.68 47.13 -60.40
C ASN A 424 -3.12 47.65 -60.36
N GLY A 425 -3.43 48.52 -59.39
CA GLY A 425 -4.32 49.66 -59.63
C GLY A 425 -5.67 49.72 -58.88
N THR A 426 -5.71 50.51 -57.80
CA THR A 426 -6.65 51.63 -57.54
C THR A 426 -8.19 51.51 -57.64
N PHE A 427 -8.84 52.07 -56.59
CA PHE A 427 -10.13 52.82 -56.52
C PHE A 427 -11.48 52.12 -56.16
N VAL A 428 -12.09 52.62 -55.06
CA VAL A 428 -13.53 52.98 -54.80
C VAL A 428 -14.63 51.88 -54.97
N GLY A 429 -15.67 51.76 -54.12
CA GLY A 429 -16.12 52.59 -52.98
C GLY A 429 -17.31 51.97 -52.19
N GLU A 430 -18.03 52.84 -51.47
CA GLU A 430 -19.22 52.66 -50.58
C GLU A 430 -20.35 51.75 -51.12
N GLY A 431 -21.31 51.23 -50.34
CA GLY A 431 -21.70 51.35 -48.92
C GLY A 431 -23.13 50.77 -48.73
N GLU A 432 -23.60 50.46 -47.51
CA GLU A 432 -24.96 49.89 -47.30
C GLU A 432 -25.55 50.18 -45.91
N GLU A 433 -26.86 50.44 -45.82
CA GLU A 433 -27.60 50.69 -44.57
C GLU A 433 -29.05 50.14 -44.61
N GLN A 434 -29.61 49.86 -43.43
CA GLN A 434 -31.06 49.77 -43.07
C GLN A 434 -31.94 48.54 -43.45
N SER A 435 -31.92 47.55 -42.55
CA SER A 435 -33.02 47.14 -41.64
C SER A 435 -34.51 47.11 -42.05
N GLU A 436 -35.07 45.89 -41.93
CA GLU A 436 -36.33 45.50 -41.25
C GLU A 436 -37.73 46.10 -41.58
N LYS A 437 -38.65 45.19 -41.91
CA LYS A 437 -39.93 44.83 -41.23
C LYS A 437 -40.65 43.75 -42.09
N LEU A 438 -41.62 42.92 -41.66
CA LEU A 438 -42.43 42.78 -40.44
C LEU A 438 -42.87 41.29 -40.27
N LEU A 439 -43.64 40.96 -39.23
CA LEU A 439 -43.90 39.58 -38.75
C LEU A 439 -45.33 39.03 -39.02
N HIS A 440 -45.42 37.67 -38.94
CA HIS A 440 -46.43 36.84 -38.24
C HIS A 440 -47.56 36.09 -38.99
N GLU A 441 -47.83 34.86 -38.47
CA GLU A 441 -48.96 33.91 -38.68
C GLU A 441 -49.04 33.13 -40.03
N GLY A 442 -49.45 31.85 -40.09
CA GLY A 442 -49.78 30.84 -39.07
C GLY A 442 -50.33 29.50 -39.65
N TYR A 443 -50.37 28.43 -38.83
CA TYR A 443 -51.15 27.16 -38.98
C TYR A 443 -50.93 26.14 -40.12
N GLY A 444 -50.97 24.83 -39.76
CA GLY A 444 -51.58 23.76 -40.58
C GLY A 444 -50.68 22.63 -41.13
N GLY A 445 -50.99 21.36 -40.77
CA GLY A 445 -50.60 20.16 -41.57
C GLY A 445 -51.68 19.82 -42.62
N PRO A 446 -51.64 18.68 -43.37
CA PRO A 446 -51.12 17.36 -42.95
C PRO A 446 -50.32 16.52 -44.01
N ILE A 447 -49.83 15.36 -43.56
CA ILE A 447 -49.64 14.01 -44.20
C ILE A 447 -50.18 13.88 -45.67
N GLN A 448 -49.51 13.29 -46.68
CA GLN A 448 -49.06 11.89 -46.81
C GLN A 448 -48.35 11.58 -48.17
N GLU A 449 -47.59 10.46 -48.27
CA GLU A 449 -47.21 9.66 -49.48
C GLU A 449 -46.54 10.32 -50.71
N ASP A 450 -45.62 9.71 -51.46
CA ASP A 450 -44.59 8.68 -51.35
C ASP A 450 -43.86 8.69 -52.73
N ASP A 451 -42.63 8.18 -52.77
CA ASP A 451 -41.82 7.75 -53.93
C ASP A 451 -41.75 8.55 -55.27
N GLY A 452 -40.53 8.74 -55.81
CA GLY A 452 -40.41 9.39 -57.13
C GLY A 452 -39.04 9.75 -57.73
N GLY A 453 -37.91 9.59 -57.03
CA GLY A 453 -36.58 9.48 -57.66
C GLY A 453 -35.85 10.72 -58.23
N LYS A 454 -34.51 10.69 -58.04
CA LYS A 454 -33.43 11.41 -58.76
C LYS A 454 -33.33 12.95 -58.59
N GLY A 455 -32.28 13.36 -57.88
CA GLY A 455 -31.70 14.71 -57.93
C GLY A 455 -30.23 14.69 -57.52
N VAL A 456 -29.32 14.45 -58.47
CA VAL A 456 -27.86 14.56 -58.24
C VAL A 456 -27.47 16.04 -58.26
N TYR A 457 -26.39 16.38 -57.55
CA TYR A 457 -25.82 17.72 -57.37
C TYR A 457 -26.56 18.63 -56.38
N ASN A 458 -26.13 18.57 -55.12
CA ASN A 458 -25.95 19.78 -54.34
C ASN A 458 -24.53 19.81 -53.76
N LYS A 459 -23.77 20.85 -54.11
CA LYS A 459 -22.45 21.11 -53.51
C LYS A 459 -22.68 21.38 -52.02
N MET A 460 -22.21 20.48 -51.16
CA MET A 460 -22.27 20.70 -49.72
C MET A 460 -21.36 21.88 -49.38
N HIS A 461 -21.96 22.98 -48.91
CA HIS A 461 -21.20 24.12 -48.39
C HIS A 461 -20.24 23.62 -47.30
N ALA A 462 -18.96 23.99 -47.42
CA ALA A 462 -17.97 23.67 -46.41
C ALA A 462 -18.28 24.44 -45.12
N VAL A 463 -19.00 23.79 -44.20
CA VAL A 463 -19.24 24.31 -42.85
C VAL A 463 -17.89 24.43 -42.15
N LYS A 464 -17.37 25.66 -42.04
CA LYS A 464 -16.26 25.99 -41.14
C LYS A 464 -16.75 25.81 -39.70
N SER A 465 -16.63 24.61 -39.17
CA SER A 465 -17.02 24.27 -37.80
C SER A 465 -16.01 24.83 -36.78
N PRO A 466 -16.47 25.22 -35.58
CA PRO A 466 -15.60 25.71 -34.53
C PRO A 466 -14.78 24.59 -33.87
N LEU A 467 -13.56 24.95 -33.47
CA LEU A 467 -12.69 24.40 -32.41
C LEU A 467 -13.20 23.11 -31.73
N GLY A 468 -12.64 21.98 -32.13
CA GLY A 468 -12.86 20.67 -31.49
C GLY A 468 -11.81 19.64 -31.94
N SER A 469 -11.34 18.82 -31.00
CA SER A 469 -10.27 17.83 -31.22
C SER A 469 -10.75 16.47 -31.74
N GLY A 470 -12.02 16.12 -31.54
CA GLY A 470 -12.56 14.79 -31.88
C GLY A 470 -12.51 14.43 -33.37
N ARG A 471 -12.57 13.13 -33.68
CA ARG A 471 -12.53 12.56 -35.04
C ARG A 471 -13.93 12.57 -35.71
N LEU A 472 -14.02 13.10 -36.93
CA LEU A 472 -15.26 13.13 -37.71
C LEU A 472 -15.67 11.73 -38.22
N ARG A 473 -16.97 11.41 -38.17
CA ARG A 473 -17.54 10.14 -38.65
C ARG A 473 -17.44 10.04 -40.17
N ARG A 474 -17.06 8.85 -40.68
CA ARG A 474 -17.06 8.53 -42.11
C ARG A 474 -18.34 7.75 -42.49
N PRO A 475 -18.87 7.91 -43.72
CA PRO A 475 -19.87 6.99 -44.25
C PRO A 475 -19.26 5.58 -44.41
N PRO A 476 -20.07 4.51 -44.34
CA PRO A 476 -19.58 3.14 -44.56
C PRO A 476 -19.09 2.98 -46.02
N PRO A 477 -17.97 2.25 -46.26
CA PRO A 477 -17.52 1.96 -47.61
C PRO A 477 -18.51 1.03 -48.34
N PRO A 478 -18.57 1.08 -49.68
CA PRO A 478 -19.35 0.13 -50.48
C PRO A 478 -18.78 -1.30 -50.31
N PRO A 479 -19.60 -2.36 -50.52
CA PRO A 479 -19.13 -3.74 -50.40
C PRO A 479 -17.93 -4.01 -51.34
N PRO A 480 -16.90 -4.74 -50.89
CA PRO A 480 -15.68 -4.92 -51.65
C PRO A 480 -15.92 -5.87 -52.83
N THR A 481 -15.45 -5.49 -54.01
CA THR A 481 -15.58 -6.28 -55.23
C THR A 481 -14.35 -7.16 -55.49
N THR A 482 -13.21 -6.83 -54.88
CA THR A 482 -11.96 -7.61 -54.95
C THR A 482 -11.41 -8.00 -53.58
N ILE A 483 -10.56 -9.04 -53.52
CA ILE A 483 -9.85 -9.45 -52.29
C ILE A 483 -8.92 -8.32 -51.79
N GLY A 484 -8.33 -7.55 -52.71
CA GLY A 484 -7.52 -6.37 -52.39
C GLY A 484 -8.36 -5.31 -51.67
N GLU A 485 -9.52 -4.94 -52.23
CA GLU A 485 -10.48 -4.03 -51.59
C GLU A 485 -10.99 -4.58 -50.25
N PHE A 486 -11.28 -5.88 -50.13
CA PHE A 486 -11.71 -6.49 -48.88
C PHE A 486 -10.65 -6.31 -47.78
N ILE A 487 -9.38 -6.59 -48.09
CA ILE A 487 -8.26 -6.34 -47.16
C ILE A 487 -8.14 -4.85 -46.85
N GLN A 488 -8.29 -3.98 -47.85
CA GLN A 488 -8.14 -2.54 -47.72
C GLN A 488 -9.25 -1.90 -46.87
N GLN A 489 -10.49 -2.38 -47.00
CA GLN A 489 -11.63 -1.94 -46.18
C GLN A 489 -11.56 -2.47 -44.74
N ASN A 490 -10.98 -3.67 -44.53
CA ASN A 490 -10.84 -4.29 -43.21
C ASN A 490 -9.48 -4.03 -42.54
N LEU A 491 -8.62 -3.19 -43.12
CA LEU A 491 -7.27 -2.90 -42.61
C LEU A 491 -7.28 -2.33 -41.19
N GLU A 492 -8.34 -1.64 -40.76
CA GLU A 492 -8.49 -1.16 -39.37
C GLU A 492 -8.68 -2.29 -38.34
N HIS A 493 -9.14 -3.48 -38.78
CA HIS A 493 -9.41 -4.64 -37.91
C HIS A 493 -8.36 -5.75 -38.00
N ILE A 494 -7.58 -5.82 -39.08
CA ILE A 494 -6.54 -6.85 -39.27
C ILE A 494 -5.44 -6.81 -38.19
N PRO A 495 -4.79 -5.66 -37.88
CA PRO A 495 -3.76 -5.63 -36.83
C PRO A 495 -4.30 -6.01 -35.45
N PRO A 496 -5.47 -5.52 -34.97
CA PRO A 496 -6.10 -6.02 -33.73
C PRO A 496 -6.27 -7.53 -33.67
N ILE A 497 -6.66 -8.19 -34.77
CA ILE A 497 -6.82 -9.66 -34.80
C ILE A 497 -5.46 -10.33 -34.66
N VAL A 498 -4.46 -9.92 -35.44
CA VAL A 498 -3.09 -10.45 -35.37
C VAL A 498 -2.50 -10.26 -33.97
N TYR A 499 -2.69 -9.08 -33.38
CA TYR A 499 -2.28 -8.76 -32.03
C TYR A 499 -3.01 -9.57 -30.97
N THR A 500 -4.31 -9.82 -31.13
CA THR A 500 -5.07 -10.69 -30.22
C THR A 500 -4.55 -12.12 -30.27
N LEU A 501 -4.23 -12.66 -31.46
CA LEU A 501 -3.66 -14.00 -31.61
C LEU A 501 -2.27 -14.13 -30.96
N LEU A 502 -1.40 -13.12 -31.14
CA LEU A 502 -0.13 -13.03 -30.41
C LEU A 502 -0.34 -12.91 -28.89
N SER A 503 -1.41 -12.23 -28.45
CA SER A 503 -1.75 -12.09 -27.04
C SER A 503 -2.12 -13.44 -26.41
N CYS A 504 -2.96 -14.20 -27.11
CA CYS A 504 -3.31 -15.57 -26.71
C CYS A 504 -2.06 -16.44 -26.63
N TRP A 505 -1.21 -16.42 -27.65
CA TRP A 505 0.01 -17.22 -27.65
C TRP A 505 0.95 -16.83 -26.50
N THR A 506 1.26 -15.55 -26.32
CA THR A 506 2.16 -15.09 -25.23
C THR A 506 1.61 -15.43 -23.85
N ARG A 507 0.32 -15.20 -23.58
CA ARG A 507 -0.24 -15.38 -22.24
C ARG A 507 -0.49 -16.85 -21.91
N PHE A 508 -0.91 -17.68 -22.87
CA PHE A 508 -1.14 -19.11 -22.64
C PHE A 508 0.13 -19.97 -22.79
N HIS A 509 1.22 -19.46 -23.38
CA HIS A 509 2.47 -20.21 -23.50
C HIS A 509 2.95 -20.70 -22.13
N LYS A 510 3.06 -22.03 -21.95
CA LYS A 510 3.55 -22.68 -20.73
C LYS A 510 2.85 -22.20 -19.44
N ILE A 511 1.56 -21.87 -19.49
CA ILE A 511 0.82 -21.31 -18.34
C ILE A 511 0.68 -22.30 -17.16
N GLY A 512 0.66 -23.61 -17.44
CA GLY A 512 0.69 -24.68 -16.45
C GLY A 512 2.09 -25.11 -15.98
N LYS A 513 3.17 -24.44 -16.39
CA LYS A 513 4.55 -24.85 -16.07
C LYS A 513 4.86 -24.77 -14.57
N ALA A 514 4.30 -23.77 -13.88
CA ALA A 514 4.36 -23.70 -12.42
C ALA A 514 3.21 -24.49 -11.81
N ASN A 515 3.49 -25.69 -11.31
CA ASN A 515 2.55 -26.49 -10.51
C ASN A 515 2.42 -26.00 -9.06
N ILE A 516 3.05 -24.87 -8.68
CA ILE A 516 2.95 -24.26 -7.34
C ILE A 516 2.03 -23.04 -7.31
N VAL A 517 1.44 -22.78 -6.14
CA VAL A 517 0.72 -21.55 -5.79
C VAL A 517 1.74 -20.39 -5.68
N VAL A 518 1.57 -19.38 -6.54
CA VAL A 518 2.48 -18.22 -6.58
C VAL A 518 2.02 -17.04 -5.69
N TRP A 519 2.80 -15.95 -5.71
CA TRP A 519 2.51 -14.67 -5.08
C TRP A 519 1.07 -14.22 -5.32
N ASP A 520 0.37 -13.86 -4.24
CA ASP A 520 -1.04 -13.42 -4.18
C ASP A 520 -2.11 -14.36 -4.77
N GLU A 521 -1.75 -15.33 -5.61
CA GLU A 521 -2.60 -16.45 -6.01
C GLU A 521 -3.05 -17.27 -4.78
N ALA A 522 -2.22 -17.31 -3.72
CA ALA A 522 -2.61 -17.83 -2.41
C ALA A 522 -3.83 -17.11 -1.80
N HIS A 523 -3.89 -15.78 -1.90
CA HIS A 523 -4.99 -14.98 -1.37
C HIS A 523 -6.23 -15.06 -2.27
N PHE A 524 -6.06 -14.79 -3.58
CA PHE A 524 -7.20 -14.65 -4.49
C PHE A 524 -7.79 -16.00 -4.93
N GLY A 525 -6.97 -17.05 -4.99
CA GLY A 525 -7.45 -18.43 -5.10
C GLY A 525 -8.33 -18.82 -3.91
N LYS A 526 -7.85 -18.60 -2.67
CA LYS A 526 -8.62 -18.84 -1.44
C LYS A 526 -9.96 -18.08 -1.41
N PHE A 527 -9.97 -16.81 -1.79
CA PHE A 527 -11.22 -16.05 -1.89
C PHE A 527 -12.16 -16.58 -2.98
N GLY A 528 -11.62 -17.11 -4.08
CA GLY A 528 -12.39 -17.87 -5.07
C GLY A 528 -13.03 -19.14 -4.49
N SER A 529 -12.28 -19.92 -3.70
CA SER A 529 -12.78 -21.11 -3.00
C SER A 529 -13.93 -20.79 -2.05
N HIS A 530 -13.88 -19.67 -1.32
CA HIS A 530 -14.98 -19.25 -0.44
C HIS A 530 -16.27 -18.93 -1.21
N TYR A 531 -16.20 -18.38 -2.44
CA TYR A 531 -17.40 -18.21 -3.28
C TYR A 531 -18.02 -19.55 -3.73
N LEU A 532 -17.19 -20.56 -3.99
CA LEU A 532 -17.67 -21.90 -4.36
C LEU A 532 -18.31 -22.61 -3.15
N LYS A 533 -17.66 -22.54 -1.99
CA LYS A 533 -18.18 -23.03 -0.69
C LYS A 533 -19.35 -22.20 -0.12
N ARG A 534 -19.60 -21.02 -0.67
CA ARG A 534 -20.58 -20.01 -0.19
C ARG A 534 -20.31 -19.49 1.23
N GLU A 535 -19.08 -19.61 1.70
CA GLU A 535 -18.62 -19.17 3.02
C GLU A 535 -18.34 -17.67 3.02
N PHE A 536 -18.90 -16.92 3.97
CA PHE A 536 -18.59 -15.51 4.12
C PHE A 536 -17.13 -15.30 4.57
N TYR A 537 -16.46 -14.33 3.96
CA TYR A 537 -15.11 -13.92 4.34
C TYR A 537 -14.99 -12.39 4.28
N PHE A 538 -14.04 -11.84 5.05
CA PHE A 538 -13.69 -10.43 4.99
C PHE A 538 -12.39 -10.21 4.20
N ASP A 539 -12.34 -9.15 3.38
CA ASP A 539 -11.12 -8.67 2.73
C ASP A 539 -11.25 -7.16 2.41
N VAL A 540 -10.12 -6.46 2.26
CA VAL A 540 -10.03 -5.02 1.99
C VAL A 540 -10.40 -4.61 0.56
N HIS A 541 -10.51 -5.54 -0.39
CA HIS A 541 -10.85 -5.24 -1.78
C HIS A 541 -12.34 -5.47 -2.09
N PRO A 542 -12.96 -4.62 -2.93
CA PRO A 542 -14.30 -4.84 -3.46
C PRO A 542 -14.49 -6.22 -4.13
N PRO A 543 -15.73 -6.75 -4.21
CA PRO A 543 -15.96 -8.17 -4.40
C PRO A 543 -15.84 -8.69 -5.84
N LEU A 544 -16.04 -7.85 -6.87
CA LEU A 544 -16.24 -8.29 -8.26
C LEU A 544 -15.05 -9.10 -8.80
N GLY A 545 -13.82 -8.67 -8.55
CA GLY A 545 -12.63 -9.38 -9.03
C GLY A 545 -12.51 -10.79 -8.45
N LYS A 546 -12.73 -10.92 -7.13
CA LYS A 546 -12.71 -12.21 -6.44
C LYS A 546 -13.90 -13.10 -6.82
N MET A 547 -15.06 -12.50 -7.11
CA MET A 547 -16.24 -13.19 -7.61
C MET A 547 -16.01 -13.75 -9.03
N LEU A 548 -15.29 -13.02 -9.88
CA LEU A 548 -14.84 -13.49 -11.20
C LEU A 548 -13.80 -14.62 -11.09
N VAL A 549 -12.92 -14.61 -10.07
CA VAL A 549 -12.04 -15.76 -9.76
C VAL A 549 -12.86 -16.99 -9.35
N GLY A 550 -13.86 -16.82 -8.47
CA GLY A 550 -14.78 -17.91 -8.10
C GLY A 550 -15.58 -18.44 -9.29
N PHE A 551 -16.05 -17.56 -10.18
CA PHE A 551 -16.72 -17.93 -11.42
C PHE A 551 -15.80 -18.69 -12.39
N ALA A 552 -14.52 -18.30 -12.51
CA ALA A 552 -13.54 -19.06 -13.28
C ALA A 552 -13.24 -20.43 -12.67
N GLY A 553 -13.21 -20.54 -11.34
CA GLY A 553 -13.19 -21.81 -10.63
C GLY A 553 -14.37 -22.70 -11.04
N LEU A 554 -15.59 -22.18 -10.96
CA LEU A 554 -16.82 -22.89 -11.35
C LEU A 554 -16.78 -23.36 -12.82
N LEU A 555 -16.40 -22.47 -13.75
CA LEU A 555 -16.27 -22.81 -15.18
C LEU A 555 -15.18 -23.85 -15.46
N SER A 556 -14.14 -23.91 -14.64
CA SER A 556 -13.07 -24.90 -14.75
C SER A 556 -13.39 -26.26 -14.11
N GLY A 557 -14.52 -26.39 -13.39
CA GLY A 557 -14.88 -27.59 -12.64
C GLY A 557 -14.21 -27.71 -11.26
N TYR A 558 -13.66 -26.62 -10.72
CA TYR A 558 -13.12 -26.60 -9.36
C TYR A 558 -14.25 -26.51 -8.32
N ASP A 559 -14.12 -27.28 -7.24
CA ASP A 559 -15.12 -27.45 -6.17
C ASP A 559 -14.92 -26.54 -4.95
N GLY A 560 -13.79 -25.82 -4.88
CA GLY A 560 -13.43 -25.00 -3.71
C GLY A 560 -12.73 -25.77 -2.58
N SER A 561 -12.50 -27.08 -2.71
CA SER A 561 -11.93 -27.92 -1.63
C SER A 561 -10.52 -27.48 -1.21
N PHE A 562 -9.61 -27.35 -2.19
CA PHE A 562 -8.19 -27.04 -2.00
C PHE A 562 -7.93 -25.75 -1.21
N GLU A 563 -7.00 -25.82 -0.26
CA GLU A 563 -6.56 -24.67 0.53
C GLU A 563 -5.32 -24.04 -0.11
N PHE A 564 -5.50 -22.88 -0.75
CA PHE A 564 -4.43 -22.12 -1.42
C PHE A 564 -3.38 -21.57 -0.43
N LYS A 565 -2.41 -22.41 -0.05
CA LYS A 565 -1.24 -22.03 0.75
C LYS A 565 -0.11 -21.55 -0.16
N SER A 566 0.68 -20.58 0.30
CA SER A 566 1.79 -20.04 -0.50
C SER A 566 2.87 -21.11 -0.73
N GLY A 567 3.27 -21.31 -1.99
CA GLY A 567 4.35 -22.24 -2.36
C GLY A 567 3.98 -23.73 -2.32
N THR A 568 2.74 -24.11 -2.00
CA THR A 568 2.30 -25.52 -2.10
C THR A 568 2.06 -25.91 -3.54
N GLU A 569 2.32 -27.18 -3.88
CA GLU A 569 1.98 -27.76 -5.17
C GLU A 569 0.46 -27.98 -5.31
N TYR A 570 -0.05 -27.83 -6.53
CA TYR A 570 -1.42 -28.13 -6.89
C TYR A 570 -1.60 -29.65 -7.07
N PRO A 571 -2.55 -30.28 -6.36
CA PRO A 571 -2.91 -31.68 -6.60
C PRO A 571 -3.64 -31.82 -7.94
N GLU A 572 -3.61 -33.02 -8.52
CA GLU A 572 -4.11 -33.31 -9.87
C GLU A 572 -5.61 -33.01 -10.06
N ASN A 573 -6.40 -33.02 -8.98
CA ASN A 573 -7.83 -32.72 -9.00
C ASN A 573 -8.15 -31.21 -9.09
N VAL A 574 -7.17 -30.32 -8.98
CA VAL A 574 -7.39 -28.86 -9.06
C VAL A 574 -7.09 -28.36 -10.47
N PRO A 575 -8.08 -27.85 -11.23
CA PRO A 575 -7.90 -27.40 -12.62
C PRO A 575 -7.25 -26.00 -12.72
N TYR A 576 -6.15 -25.77 -11.98
CA TYR A 576 -5.46 -24.47 -11.89
C TYR A 576 -5.01 -23.93 -13.26
N VAL A 577 -4.68 -24.80 -14.21
CA VAL A 577 -4.31 -24.41 -15.59
C VAL A 577 -5.49 -23.74 -16.30
N ALA A 578 -6.69 -24.32 -16.20
CA ALA A 578 -7.91 -23.75 -16.80
C ALA A 578 -8.31 -22.44 -16.10
N MET A 579 -8.22 -22.38 -14.76
CA MET A 579 -8.41 -21.13 -14.02
C MET A 579 -7.45 -20.03 -14.50
N ARG A 580 -6.14 -20.32 -14.60
CA ARG A 580 -5.15 -19.36 -15.11
C ARG A 580 -5.41 -18.92 -16.55
N VAL A 581 -5.86 -19.82 -17.44
CA VAL A 581 -6.26 -19.46 -18.81
C VAL A 581 -7.44 -18.47 -18.80
N LEU A 582 -8.48 -18.73 -18.01
CA LEU A 582 -9.64 -17.82 -17.88
C LEU A 582 -9.24 -16.45 -17.31
N MET A 583 -8.31 -16.39 -16.34
CA MET A 583 -7.79 -15.12 -15.81
C MET A 583 -6.90 -14.39 -16.81
N ALA A 584 -6.12 -15.13 -17.60
CA ALA A 584 -5.28 -14.59 -18.65
C ALA A 584 -6.07 -14.02 -19.84
N MET A 585 -7.34 -14.40 -20.05
CA MET A 585 -8.22 -13.78 -21.06
C MET A 585 -8.37 -12.25 -20.86
N PHE A 586 -8.40 -11.76 -19.62
CA PHE A 586 -8.44 -10.31 -19.35
C PHE A 586 -7.15 -9.62 -19.80
N GLY A 587 -6.00 -10.25 -19.53
CA GLY A 587 -4.71 -9.81 -20.06
C GLY A 587 -4.65 -9.86 -21.59
N VAL A 588 -5.27 -10.86 -22.21
CA VAL A 588 -5.36 -10.99 -23.67
C VAL A 588 -6.08 -9.78 -24.27
N ALA A 589 -7.20 -9.38 -23.67
CA ALA A 589 -8.07 -8.32 -24.16
C ALA A 589 -7.54 -6.89 -23.93
N MET A 590 -6.60 -6.66 -22.99
CA MET A 590 -5.91 -5.37 -22.82
C MET A 590 -5.27 -4.85 -24.12
N VAL A 591 -4.91 -5.77 -25.02
CA VAL A 591 -4.16 -5.52 -26.24
C VAL A 591 -4.94 -4.81 -27.33
N PRO A 592 -6.04 -5.41 -27.88
CA PRO A 592 -6.84 -4.73 -28.86
C PRO A 592 -7.39 -3.43 -28.28
N LEU A 593 -7.66 -3.36 -26.97
CA LEU A 593 -8.01 -2.11 -26.28
C LEU A 593 -6.89 -1.07 -26.35
N GLY A 594 -5.62 -1.44 -26.14
CA GLY A 594 -4.47 -0.55 -26.29
C GLY A 594 -4.36 0.03 -27.72
N TRP A 595 -4.47 -0.83 -28.74
CA TRP A 595 -4.52 -0.39 -30.15
C TRP A 595 -5.70 0.55 -30.41
N TYR A 596 -6.93 0.11 -30.10
CA TYR A 596 -8.12 0.90 -30.40
C TYR A 596 -8.14 2.22 -29.62
N THR A 597 -7.59 2.27 -28.40
CA THR A 597 -7.43 3.54 -27.67
C THR A 597 -6.48 4.49 -28.40
N ALA A 598 -5.34 4.02 -28.92
CA ALA A 598 -4.42 4.85 -29.70
C ALA A 598 -5.07 5.38 -31.00
N VAL A 599 -5.87 4.54 -31.68
CA VAL A 599 -6.62 4.92 -32.88
C VAL A 599 -7.71 5.97 -32.58
N GLU A 600 -8.39 5.86 -31.44
CA GLU A 600 -9.38 6.85 -30.98
C GLU A 600 -8.75 8.13 -30.43
N LEU A 601 -7.54 8.05 -29.86
CA LEU A 601 -6.71 9.21 -29.54
C LEU A 601 -6.15 9.91 -30.79
N GLY A 602 -6.40 9.40 -32.01
CA GLY A 602 -5.99 10.05 -33.25
C GLY A 602 -4.48 10.03 -33.52
N MET A 603 -3.75 9.09 -32.92
CA MET A 603 -2.32 8.89 -33.17
C MET A 603 -2.08 8.32 -34.59
N SER A 604 -0.89 8.53 -35.15
CA SER A 604 -0.56 7.92 -36.44
C SER A 604 -0.54 6.38 -36.37
N TRP A 605 -0.66 5.74 -37.53
CA TRP A 605 -0.60 4.28 -37.67
C TRP A 605 0.66 3.67 -37.02
N ARG A 606 1.82 4.36 -37.12
CA ARG A 606 3.09 3.94 -36.53
C ARG A 606 3.08 4.05 -34.99
N ALA A 607 2.46 5.09 -34.46
CA ALA A 607 2.28 5.24 -33.02
C ALA A 607 1.24 4.25 -32.45
N CYS A 608 0.14 3.97 -33.15
CA CYS A 608 -0.81 2.92 -32.78
C CYS A 608 -0.14 1.55 -32.69
N HIS A 609 0.71 1.25 -33.68
CA HIS A 609 1.58 0.06 -33.69
C HIS A 609 2.54 0.03 -32.49
N LEU A 610 3.13 1.17 -32.11
CA LEU A 610 4.05 1.30 -30.98
C LEU A 610 3.36 1.15 -29.60
N VAL A 611 2.13 1.68 -29.45
CA VAL A 611 1.31 1.47 -28.23
C VAL A 611 0.87 0.02 -28.14
N ALA A 612 0.34 -0.54 -29.22
CA ALA A 612 -0.04 -1.94 -29.28
C ALA A 612 1.15 -2.84 -28.97
N LEU A 613 2.35 -2.51 -29.48
CA LEU A 613 3.61 -3.09 -29.04
C LEU A 613 3.78 -3.01 -27.54
N MET A 614 4.00 -1.83 -26.97
CA MET A 614 4.36 -1.73 -25.55
C MET A 614 3.36 -2.40 -24.59
N VAL A 615 2.07 -2.52 -24.97
CA VAL A 615 0.99 -3.16 -24.19
C VAL A 615 0.87 -4.68 -24.39
N LEU A 616 0.71 -5.12 -25.65
CA LEU A 616 0.56 -6.54 -25.97
C LEU A 616 1.84 -7.27 -25.70
N LEU A 617 2.86 -6.64 -26.22
CA LEU A 617 4.05 -7.28 -26.59
C LEU A 617 4.98 -7.05 -25.46
N GLY A 618 5.54 -8.14 -24.96
CA GLY A 618 5.58 -9.51 -25.47
C GLY A 618 5.75 -9.82 -26.99
N GLU A 619 6.45 -8.99 -27.81
CA GLU A 619 6.86 -8.92 -29.29
C GLU A 619 6.29 -9.77 -30.53
N TYR A 620 6.52 -9.32 -31.79
CA TYR A 620 5.63 -8.59 -32.75
C TYR A 620 5.10 -9.38 -33.96
N ALA A 621 4.31 -8.66 -34.77
CA ALA A 621 3.93 -9.04 -36.13
C ALA A 621 4.01 -7.84 -37.08
N ILE A 622 4.42 -8.12 -38.33
CA ILE A 622 4.09 -7.32 -39.51
C ILE A 622 3.69 -8.28 -40.65
N PRO A 623 2.59 -8.02 -41.38
CA PRO A 623 2.26 -8.74 -42.61
C PRO A 623 2.88 -8.08 -43.87
N SER A 624 3.28 -8.91 -44.83
CA SER A 624 3.53 -8.61 -46.26
C SER A 624 4.65 -7.62 -46.67
N PHE A 625 5.68 -8.15 -47.36
CA PHE A 625 5.81 -8.13 -48.84
C PHE A 625 7.28 -8.26 -49.35
N VAL A 626 8.09 -9.17 -48.78
CA VAL A 626 9.37 -9.61 -49.38
C VAL A 626 9.50 -11.14 -49.22
N PRO A 627 9.73 -11.92 -50.31
CA PRO A 627 9.88 -13.36 -50.22
C PRO A 627 11.32 -13.81 -49.93
N ARG A 628 11.46 -14.84 -49.09
CA ARG A 628 12.67 -15.64 -48.79
C ARG A 628 13.84 -14.92 -48.11
N VAL A 629 14.04 -15.19 -46.81
CA VAL A 629 15.17 -15.95 -46.21
C VAL A 629 15.21 -15.71 -44.69
N LEU A 630 15.48 -16.79 -43.92
CA LEU A 630 15.53 -16.90 -42.45
C LEU A 630 14.22 -16.71 -41.65
N ASN A 631 13.88 -17.75 -40.89
CA ASN A 631 12.81 -17.75 -39.89
C ASN A 631 13.33 -17.22 -38.53
N ALA A 632 12.73 -16.15 -38.01
CA ALA A 632 12.89 -15.73 -36.61
C ALA A 632 11.58 -15.10 -36.10
N ARG A 633 11.12 -15.53 -34.91
CA ARG A 633 9.93 -14.99 -34.20
C ARG A 633 10.33 -14.70 -32.76
N VAL A 634 10.10 -13.49 -32.26
CA VAL A 634 10.66 -13.03 -30.99
C VAL A 634 9.64 -12.24 -30.12
N PRO A 635 9.65 -12.54 -28.80
CA PRO A 635 9.08 -11.80 -27.65
C PRO A 635 9.66 -10.51 -26.96
N ILE A 636 8.91 -9.47 -26.42
CA ILE A 636 9.27 -8.34 -25.46
C ILE A 636 8.21 -7.52 -24.68
N ASP A 637 7.89 -7.86 -23.43
CA ASP A 637 7.68 -7.03 -22.19
C ASP A 637 7.16 -7.97 -21.10
N VAL A 638 7.66 -7.79 -19.87
CA VAL A 638 7.59 -8.79 -18.82
C VAL A 638 6.55 -8.44 -17.75
N GLY A 639 6.37 -7.16 -17.41
CA GLY A 639 5.58 -6.78 -16.24
C GLY A 639 4.11 -7.14 -16.36
N TRP A 640 3.46 -6.65 -17.43
CA TRP A 640 2.05 -6.99 -17.72
C TRP A 640 1.87 -8.45 -18.10
N LEU A 641 2.85 -9.09 -18.74
CA LEU A 641 2.77 -10.52 -19.09
C LEU A 641 2.85 -11.41 -17.85
N CYS A 642 3.73 -11.10 -16.90
CA CYS A 642 3.91 -11.89 -15.68
C CYS A 642 2.66 -11.79 -14.78
N ILE A 643 2.17 -10.57 -14.51
CA ILE A 643 1.00 -10.38 -13.64
C ILE A 643 -0.30 -10.97 -14.22
N SER A 644 -0.44 -11.01 -15.55
CA SER A 644 -1.68 -11.45 -16.20
C SER A 644 -1.81 -12.96 -16.41
N ARG A 645 -0.83 -13.77 -16.00
CA ARG A 645 -0.81 -15.23 -16.22
C ARG A 645 -1.18 -16.09 -15.02
N PHE A 646 -1.37 -15.47 -13.86
CA PHE A 646 -1.70 -16.13 -12.59
C PHE A 646 -3.11 -15.75 -12.11
N ILE A 647 -3.63 -16.44 -11.10
CA ILE A 647 -4.96 -16.16 -10.55
C ILE A 647 -4.89 -14.91 -9.64
N LEU A 648 -4.87 -13.74 -10.28
CA LEU A 648 -4.69 -12.42 -9.67
C LEU A 648 -5.78 -11.44 -10.13
N LEU A 649 -6.18 -10.50 -9.26
CA LEU A 649 -7.14 -9.45 -9.63
C LEU A 649 -6.55 -8.36 -10.54
N ASP A 650 -5.22 -8.20 -10.56
CA ASP A 650 -4.60 -7.06 -11.23
C ASP A 650 -4.76 -7.13 -12.76
N SER A 651 -4.90 -8.34 -13.34
CA SER A 651 -5.26 -8.52 -14.75
C SER A 651 -6.63 -7.92 -15.08
N MET A 652 -7.62 -8.10 -14.19
CA MET A 652 -8.96 -7.54 -14.33
C MET A 652 -8.94 -6.02 -14.09
N LEU A 653 -8.23 -5.57 -13.06
CA LEU A 653 -8.06 -4.13 -12.76
C LEU A 653 -7.48 -3.40 -13.97
N LEU A 654 -6.41 -3.95 -14.58
CA LEU A 654 -5.80 -3.42 -15.79
C LEU A 654 -6.79 -3.44 -16.95
N PHE A 655 -7.46 -4.57 -17.23
CA PHE A 655 -8.45 -4.68 -18.29
C PHE A 655 -9.56 -3.62 -18.19
N PHE A 656 -10.18 -3.44 -17.02
CA PHE A 656 -11.23 -2.43 -16.85
C PHE A 656 -10.69 -0.99 -16.83
N THR A 657 -9.43 -0.77 -16.42
CA THR A 657 -8.76 0.54 -16.58
C THR A 657 -8.60 0.90 -18.06
N PHE A 658 -8.05 -0.02 -18.87
CA PHE A 658 -7.91 0.14 -20.32
C PHE A 658 -9.27 0.35 -20.99
N THR A 659 -10.27 -0.45 -20.60
CA THR A 659 -11.65 -0.35 -21.11
C THR A 659 -12.29 1.00 -20.78
N THR A 660 -12.06 1.53 -19.57
CA THR A 660 -12.58 2.85 -19.15
C THR A 660 -11.96 3.97 -20.00
N VAL A 661 -10.64 3.93 -20.23
CA VAL A 661 -9.95 4.93 -21.08
C VAL A 661 -10.40 4.81 -22.55
N PHE A 662 -10.59 3.58 -23.06
CA PHE A 662 -11.11 3.37 -24.41
C PHE A 662 -12.55 3.91 -24.60
N PHE A 663 -13.45 3.68 -23.64
CA PHE A 663 -14.81 4.22 -23.73
C PHE A 663 -14.84 5.75 -23.56
N LEU A 664 -13.93 6.31 -22.74
CA LEU A 664 -13.73 7.76 -22.63
C LEU A 664 -13.31 8.39 -23.97
N THR A 665 -12.36 7.79 -24.68
CA THR A 665 -11.89 8.32 -25.98
C THR A 665 -12.93 8.15 -27.08
N LYS A 666 -13.70 7.04 -27.07
CA LYS A 666 -14.90 6.87 -27.91
C LYS A 666 -15.96 7.93 -27.63
N PHE A 667 -16.23 8.24 -26.35
CA PHE A 667 -17.17 9.28 -25.94
C PHE A 667 -16.71 10.68 -26.40
N HIS A 668 -15.43 11.01 -26.23
CA HIS A 668 -14.82 12.24 -26.75
C HIS A 668 -15.07 12.41 -28.25
N ASN A 669 -14.81 11.37 -29.05
CA ASN A 669 -14.99 11.44 -30.50
C ASN A 669 -16.44 11.65 -30.95
N GLN A 670 -17.45 11.40 -30.09
CA GLN A 670 -18.86 11.68 -30.38
C GLN A 670 -19.35 13.05 -29.88
N GLN A 671 -18.50 13.92 -29.32
CA GLN A 671 -18.91 15.22 -28.77
C GLN A 671 -19.69 16.11 -29.76
N TYR A 672 -19.35 16.08 -31.06
CA TYR A 672 -20.05 16.86 -32.10
C TYR A 672 -21.51 16.44 -32.32
N HIS A 673 -21.84 15.18 -32.05
CA HIS A 673 -23.20 14.64 -32.14
C HIS A 673 -23.71 14.26 -30.75
N SER A 674 -23.68 15.25 -29.87
CA SER A 674 -24.22 15.20 -28.52
C SER A 674 -25.67 14.67 -28.51
N PHE A 675 -25.99 13.84 -27.52
CA PHE A 675 -27.27 13.14 -27.36
C PHE A 675 -27.67 12.15 -28.46
N SER A 676 -26.80 11.86 -29.44
CA SER A 676 -27.02 10.73 -30.36
C SER A 676 -27.06 9.38 -29.62
N PRO A 677 -27.66 8.32 -30.21
CA PRO A 677 -27.65 6.98 -29.62
C PRO A 677 -26.22 6.46 -29.35
N ASP A 678 -25.28 6.75 -30.25
CA ASP A 678 -23.86 6.41 -30.09
C ASP A 678 -23.23 7.18 -28.91
N TRP A 679 -23.53 8.47 -28.75
CA TRP A 679 -23.06 9.28 -27.62
C TRP A 679 -23.55 8.73 -26.27
N TRP A 680 -24.84 8.38 -26.18
CA TRP A 680 -25.41 7.75 -24.99
C TRP A 680 -24.82 6.36 -24.71
N LEU A 681 -24.59 5.56 -25.75
CA LEU A 681 -23.96 4.24 -25.64
C LEU A 681 -22.56 4.35 -25.02
N TRP A 682 -21.67 5.19 -25.57
CA TRP A 682 -20.30 5.32 -25.04
C TRP A 682 -20.25 5.97 -23.67
N LEU A 683 -21.15 6.92 -23.37
CA LEU A 683 -21.29 7.50 -22.03
C LEU A 683 -21.74 6.47 -20.99
N ALA A 684 -22.76 5.66 -21.30
CA ALA A 684 -23.25 4.60 -20.41
C ALA A 684 -22.22 3.47 -20.24
N MET A 685 -21.53 3.06 -21.32
CA MET A 685 -20.46 2.06 -21.26
C MET A 685 -19.28 2.55 -20.42
N THR A 686 -18.91 3.83 -20.51
CA THR A 686 -17.91 4.46 -19.61
C THR A 686 -18.36 4.33 -18.15
N GLY A 687 -19.62 4.65 -17.86
CA GLY A 687 -20.23 4.48 -16.54
C GLY A 687 -20.20 3.06 -15.99
N ILE A 688 -20.56 2.07 -16.81
CA ILE A 688 -20.50 0.65 -16.43
C ILE A 688 -19.05 0.23 -16.15
N SER A 689 -18.08 0.66 -16.98
CA SER A 689 -16.67 0.34 -16.81
C SER A 689 -16.08 0.94 -15.52
N ILE A 690 -16.45 2.19 -15.19
CA ILE A 690 -16.15 2.83 -13.90
C ILE A 690 -16.70 2.02 -12.71
N GLY A 691 -17.93 1.53 -12.84
CA GLY A 691 -18.56 0.66 -11.85
C GLY A 691 -17.77 -0.64 -11.65
N CYS A 692 -17.39 -1.30 -12.74
CA CYS A 692 -16.62 -2.54 -12.72
C CYS A 692 -15.21 -2.37 -12.14
N VAL A 693 -14.44 -1.36 -12.60
CA VAL A 693 -13.07 -1.13 -12.13
C VAL A 693 -13.04 -0.80 -10.63
N SER A 694 -13.99 0.03 -10.16
CA SER A 694 -14.14 0.35 -8.73
C SER A 694 -14.57 -0.86 -7.91
N SER A 695 -15.35 -1.78 -8.50
CA SER A 695 -15.80 -3.02 -7.86
C SER A 695 -14.73 -4.12 -7.79
N ILE A 696 -13.54 -3.92 -8.37
CA ILE A 696 -12.41 -4.87 -8.32
C ILE A 696 -11.36 -4.45 -7.28
N LYS A 697 -10.88 -3.21 -7.34
CA LYS A 697 -9.89 -2.64 -6.40
C LYS A 697 -10.20 -1.15 -6.24
N LEU A 698 -10.09 -0.61 -5.03
CA LEU A 698 -10.34 0.83 -4.78
C LEU A 698 -9.39 1.75 -5.56
N VAL A 699 -8.26 1.22 -6.07
CA VAL A 699 -7.37 1.89 -7.05
C VAL A 699 -8.11 2.31 -8.33
N GLY A 700 -9.21 1.64 -8.70
CA GLY A 700 -10.08 2.02 -9.82
C GLY A 700 -10.68 3.43 -9.70
N LEU A 701 -10.76 3.99 -8.48
CA LEU A 701 -11.19 5.38 -8.27
C LEU A 701 -10.22 6.40 -8.91
N PHE A 702 -8.98 6.03 -9.22
CA PHE A 702 -8.02 6.92 -9.88
C PHE A 702 -8.35 7.14 -11.37
N VAL A 703 -8.81 6.11 -12.09
CA VAL A 703 -9.33 6.28 -13.47
C VAL A 703 -10.72 6.93 -13.45
N THR A 704 -11.52 6.70 -12.40
CA THR A 704 -12.75 7.47 -12.17
C THR A 704 -12.47 8.96 -12.01
N ALA A 705 -11.42 9.33 -11.26
CA ALA A 705 -11.00 10.72 -11.10
C ALA A 705 -10.51 11.34 -12.43
N LEU A 706 -9.83 10.57 -13.30
CA LEU A 706 -9.45 11.02 -14.64
C LEU A 706 -10.68 11.36 -15.49
N VAL A 707 -11.66 10.45 -15.55
CA VAL A 707 -12.94 10.71 -16.24
C VAL A 707 -13.65 11.91 -15.61
N GLY A 708 -13.63 12.04 -14.29
CA GLY A 708 -14.20 13.18 -13.55
C GLY A 708 -13.58 14.53 -13.94
N LEU A 709 -12.25 14.64 -13.94
CA LEU A 709 -11.55 15.86 -14.36
C LEU A 709 -11.86 16.22 -15.82
N TYR A 710 -11.78 15.25 -16.73
CA TYR A 710 -12.16 15.44 -18.13
C TYR A 710 -13.63 15.90 -18.27
N THR A 711 -14.54 15.33 -17.47
CA THR A 711 -15.97 15.69 -17.49
C THR A 711 -16.21 17.10 -16.96
N ILE A 712 -15.44 17.56 -15.97
CA ILE A 712 -15.48 18.93 -15.46
C ILE A 712 -14.98 19.91 -16.51
N GLU A 713 -13.88 19.60 -17.20
CA GLU A 713 -13.33 20.40 -18.31
C GLU A 713 -14.34 20.49 -19.48
N ASP A 714 -14.89 19.37 -19.92
CA ASP A 714 -15.90 19.28 -20.99
C ASP A 714 -17.22 20.01 -20.67
N LEU A 715 -17.61 20.07 -19.39
CA LEU A 715 -18.74 20.89 -18.91
C LEU A 715 -18.38 22.38 -18.81
N TRP A 716 -17.15 22.71 -18.44
CA TRP A 716 -16.66 24.09 -18.37
C TRP A 716 -16.57 24.74 -19.77
N GLU A 717 -16.07 24.01 -20.76
CA GLU A 717 -16.06 24.44 -22.16
C GLU A 717 -17.49 24.68 -22.69
N LYS A 718 -18.44 23.80 -22.36
CA LYS A 718 -19.86 23.93 -22.74
C LYS A 718 -20.61 25.03 -22.00
N PHE A 719 -20.13 25.42 -20.83
CA PHE A 719 -20.61 26.61 -20.13
C PHE A 719 -20.12 27.90 -20.81
N GLY A 720 -18.92 27.87 -21.40
CA GLY A 720 -18.37 28.98 -22.19
C GLY A 720 -18.96 29.13 -23.60
N ASP A 721 -19.59 28.10 -24.17
CA ASP A 721 -20.23 28.18 -25.49
C ASP A 721 -21.60 28.86 -25.41
N LEU A 722 -21.61 30.16 -25.74
CA LEU A 722 -22.81 31.00 -25.80
C LEU A 722 -23.86 30.57 -26.84
N LYS A 723 -23.56 29.56 -27.69
CA LYS A 723 -24.51 29.01 -28.67
C LYS A 723 -25.40 27.91 -28.07
N LEU A 724 -25.02 27.32 -26.94
CA LEU A 724 -25.80 26.25 -26.29
C LEU A 724 -26.91 26.85 -25.44
N SER A 725 -28.13 26.29 -25.53
CA SER A 725 -29.22 26.73 -24.67
C SER A 725 -29.03 26.23 -23.23
N VAL A 726 -29.55 26.98 -22.25
CA VAL A 726 -29.55 26.56 -20.84
C VAL A 726 -30.23 25.19 -20.65
N LYS A 727 -31.23 24.87 -21.47
CA LYS A 727 -31.90 23.56 -21.48
C LYS A 727 -30.92 22.45 -21.89
N ASP A 728 -30.14 22.67 -22.94
CA ASP A 728 -29.17 21.67 -23.43
C ASP A 728 -27.99 21.51 -22.46
N GLN A 729 -27.56 22.60 -21.81
CA GLN A 729 -26.61 22.55 -20.70
C GLN A 729 -27.15 21.69 -19.53
N LEU A 730 -28.41 21.89 -19.11
CA LEU A 730 -29.03 21.07 -18.07
C LEU A 730 -29.15 19.58 -18.47
N TRP A 731 -29.50 19.29 -19.72
CA TRP A 731 -29.47 17.91 -20.24
C TRP A 731 -28.05 17.31 -20.23
N HIS A 732 -27.04 18.11 -20.54
CA HIS A 732 -25.64 17.70 -20.49
C HIS A 732 -25.15 17.38 -19.07
N TRP A 733 -25.56 18.17 -18.07
CA TRP A 733 -25.32 17.87 -16.66
C TRP A 733 -26.08 16.61 -16.23
N GLY A 734 -27.38 16.54 -16.49
CA GLY A 734 -28.22 15.40 -16.11
C GLY A 734 -27.75 14.07 -16.69
N ALA A 735 -27.36 14.04 -17.97
CA ALA A 735 -26.81 12.86 -18.63
C ALA A 735 -25.50 12.38 -17.99
N ARG A 736 -24.57 13.29 -17.68
CA ARG A 736 -23.29 12.97 -17.03
C ARG A 736 -23.51 12.49 -15.59
N VAL A 737 -24.40 13.11 -14.82
CA VAL A 737 -24.76 12.64 -13.46
C VAL A 737 -25.39 11.24 -13.50
N ALA A 738 -26.34 11.00 -14.41
CA ALA A 738 -26.98 9.70 -14.55
C ALA A 738 -26.00 8.59 -14.94
N CYS A 739 -25.19 8.81 -15.97
CA CYS A 739 -24.30 7.77 -16.51
C CYS A 739 -22.93 7.67 -15.83
N LEU A 740 -22.35 8.74 -15.29
CA LEU A 740 -21.00 8.72 -14.69
C LEU A 740 -20.99 8.75 -13.15
N ILE A 741 -22.16 8.91 -12.51
CA ILE A 741 -22.29 8.83 -11.04
C ILE A 741 -23.29 7.75 -10.65
N ILE A 742 -24.56 7.88 -11.05
CA ILE A 742 -25.64 6.98 -10.58
C ILE A 742 -25.41 5.55 -11.12
N LEU A 743 -25.17 5.40 -12.42
CA LEU A 743 -24.94 4.10 -13.07
C LEU A 743 -23.73 3.32 -12.49
N PRO A 744 -22.51 3.89 -12.39
CA PRO A 744 -21.39 3.21 -11.74
C PRO A 744 -21.66 2.85 -10.27
N PHE A 745 -22.35 3.71 -9.52
CA PHE A 745 -22.74 3.42 -8.13
C PHE A 745 -23.73 2.25 -8.05
N MET A 746 -24.70 2.16 -8.98
CA MET A 746 -25.60 0.99 -9.08
C MET A 746 -24.84 -0.30 -9.42
N VAL A 747 -23.85 -0.27 -10.32
CA VAL A 747 -23.00 -1.44 -10.64
C VAL A 747 -22.16 -1.87 -9.43
N TYR A 748 -21.65 -0.90 -8.67
CA TYR A 748 -20.93 -1.15 -7.41
C TYR A 748 -21.84 -1.80 -6.37
N MET A 749 -23.01 -1.22 -6.10
CA MET A 749 -24.01 -1.82 -5.20
C MET A 749 -24.47 -3.21 -5.66
N ALA A 750 -24.68 -3.42 -6.96
CA ALA A 750 -25.05 -4.72 -7.52
C ALA A 750 -23.96 -5.78 -7.26
N SER A 751 -22.69 -5.41 -7.38
CA SER A 751 -21.56 -6.31 -7.07
C SER A 751 -21.56 -6.74 -5.60
N PHE A 752 -21.84 -5.84 -4.66
CA PHE A 752 -22.01 -6.18 -3.25
C PHE A 752 -23.31 -6.95 -2.97
N LYS A 753 -24.39 -6.67 -3.69
CA LYS A 753 -25.65 -7.42 -3.56
C LYS A 753 -25.48 -8.87 -3.98
N LEU A 754 -24.77 -9.12 -5.09
CA LEU A 754 -24.40 -10.47 -5.53
C LEU A 754 -23.47 -11.15 -4.51
N HIS A 755 -22.44 -10.44 -4.01
CA HIS A 755 -21.54 -10.96 -2.98
C HIS A 755 -22.30 -11.50 -1.75
N PHE A 756 -23.21 -10.72 -1.16
CA PHE A 756 -24.03 -11.17 -0.02
C PHE A 756 -25.10 -12.21 -0.37
N MET A 757 -25.51 -12.33 -1.64
CA MET A 757 -26.45 -13.38 -2.08
C MET A 757 -25.75 -14.73 -2.32
N ILE A 758 -24.48 -14.71 -2.73
CA ILE A 758 -23.68 -15.92 -2.98
C ILE A 758 -23.08 -16.43 -1.66
N LEU A 759 -22.53 -15.55 -0.82
CA LEU A 759 -21.91 -15.91 0.46
C LEU A 759 -22.96 -15.95 1.58
N ASN A 760 -23.69 -17.06 1.67
CA ASN A 760 -24.79 -17.25 2.61
C ASN A 760 -24.47 -18.18 3.80
N HIS A 761 -23.26 -18.75 3.88
CA HIS A 761 -22.79 -19.55 5.02
C HIS A 761 -21.82 -18.77 5.90
N SER A 762 -21.75 -19.13 7.18
CA SER A 762 -20.73 -18.62 8.11
C SER A 762 -19.33 -19.04 7.66
N GLY A 763 -18.32 -18.22 7.94
CA GLY A 763 -16.97 -18.42 7.42
C GLY A 763 -15.93 -17.44 8.00
N PRO A 764 -14.65 -17.56 7.60
CA PRO A 764 -13.55 -16.85 8.22
C PRO A 764 -13.59 -15.34 7.95
N GLY A 765 -14.13 -14.58 8.92
CA GLY A 765 -14.26 -13.12 8.85
C GLY A 765 -15.68 -12.60 9.10
N ASP A 766 -16.67 -13.48 9.30
CA ASP A 766 -18.02 -13.12 9.74
C ASP A 766 -18.01 -12.19 10.96
N ALA A 767 -17.05 -12.41 11.87
CA ALA A 767 -16.81 -11.64 13.08
C ALA A 767 -16.61 -10.13 12.85
N GLN A 768 -16.09 -9.71 11.68
CA GLN A 768 -15.94 -8.28 11.35
C GLN A 768 -17.24 -7.60 10.90
N MET A 769 -18.28 -8.38 10.58
CA MET A 769 -19.62 -7.86 10.28
C MET A 769 -20.45 -7.71 11.56
N SER A 770 -21.51 -6.89 11.49
CA SER A 770 -22.46 -6.76 12.59
C SER A 770 -23.11 -8.11 12.94
N SER A 771 -23.39 -8.35 14.21
CA SER A 771 -23.99 -9.62 14.67
C SER A 771 -25.34 -9.92 13.99
N LEU A 772 -26.09 -8.87 13.64
CA LEU A 772 -27.35 -8.97 12.89
C LEU A 772 -27.13 -9.55 11.47
N PHE A 773 -26.05 -9.16 10.80
CA PHE A 773 -25.66 -9.76 9.51
C PHE A 773 -25.25 -11.23 9.69
N GLN A 774 -24.46 -11.54 10.72
CA GLN A 774 -24.05 -12.92 11.00
C GLN A 774 -25.23 -13.85 11.32
N ALA A 775 -26.29 -13.34 11.94
CA ALA A 775 -27.51 -14.09 12.22
C ALA A 775 -28.32 -14.45 10.95
N HIS A 776 -28.01 -13.85 9.80
CA HIS A 776 -28.56 -14.24 8.50
C HIS A 776 -27.73 -15.35 7.80
N LEU A 777 -26.52 -15.65 8.27
CA LEU A 777 -25.65 -16.67 7.69
C LEU A 777 -25.99 -18.07 8.23
N VAL A 778 -26.06 -19.04 7.31
CA VAL A 778 -26.25 -20.46 7.62
C VAL A 778 -25.01 -21.00 8.37
N GLY A 779 -25.23 -21.75 9.45
CA GLY A 779 -24.16 -22.31 10.29
C GLY A 779 -23.86 -21.53 11.57
N ASN A 780 -24.54 -20.41 11.83
CA ASN A 780 -24.46 -19.71 13.12
C ASN A 780 -25.64 -20.08 14.05
N ASP A 781 -25.33 -20.29 15.33
CA ASP A 781 -26.31 -20.66 16.37
C ASP A 781 -27.22 -19.52 16.87
N PHE A 782 -27.11 -18.31 16.31
CA PHE A 782 -27.85 -17.13 16.78
C PHE A 782 -29.39 -17.28 16.72
N HIS A 783 -29.90 -18.19 15.88
CA HIS A 783 -31.31 -18.56 15.86
C HIS A 783 -31.79 -19.32 17.12
N LYS A 784 -30.87 -19.81 17.95
CA LYS A 784 -31.15 -20.45 19.26
C LYS A 784 -31.11 -19.45 20.42
N ASN A 785 -30.56 -18.25 20.21
CA ASN A 785 -30.48 -17.23 21.25
C ASN A 785 -31.90 -16.86 21.73
N PRO A 786 -32.18 -16.85 23.05
CA PRO A 786 -33.39 -16.24 23.57
C PRO A 786 -33.42 -14.75 23.25
N LEU A 787 -34.59 -14.23 22.89
CA LEU A 787 -34.73 -12.86 22.42
C LEU A 787 -34.43 -11.84 23.54
N GLU A 788 -34.96 -12.06 24.74
CA GLU A 788 -34.95 -11.09 25.85
C GLU A 788 -33.83 -11.41 26.85
N VAL A 789 -33.11 -10.39 27.34
CA VAL A 789 -31.99 -10.59 28.29
C VAL A 789 -32.49 -10.53 29.74
N ALA A 790 -31.99 -11.43 30.59
CA ALA A 790 -32.36 -11.53 32.01
C ALA A 790 -31.14 -11.58 32.94
N PHE A 791 -31.37 -11.37 34.23
CA PHE A 791 -30.35 -11.63 35.25
C PHE A 791 -30.06 -13.15 35.33
N GLY A 792 -28.79 -13.50 35.50
CA GLY A 792 -28.29 -14.89 35.39
C GLY A 792 -28.01 -15.35 33.97
N SER A 793 -28.40 -14.60 32.94
CA SER A 793 -28.09 -14.94 31.54
C SER A 793 -26.58 -14.93 31.27
N LYS A 794 -26.13 -15.94 30.53
CA LYS A 794 -24.78 -16.02 29.96
C LYS A 794 -24.80 -15.37 28.57
N ILE A 795 -24.01 -14.32 28.39
CA ILE A 795 -24.01 -13.45 27.20
C ILE A 795 -22.61 -13.22 26.66
N THR A 796 -22.49 -12.93 25.37
CA THR A 796 -21.30 -12.30 24.80
C THR A 796 -21.64 -10.86 24.39
N LEU A 797 -20.77 -9.91 24.72
CA LEU A 797 -20.94 -8.50 24.38
C LEU A 797 -20.03 -8.15 23.21
N LYS A 798 -20.60 -7.54 22.16
CA LYS A 798 -19.84 -7.04 21.01
C LYS A 798 -19.88 -5.53 20.95
N ASN A 799 -18.75 -4.92 20.61
CA ASN A 799 -18.70 -3.49 20.35
C ASN A 799 -19.26 -3.17 18.96
N MET A 800 -20.13 -2.17 18.88
CA MET A 800 -20.82 -1.75 17.65
C MET A 800 -20.08 -0.64 16.88
N GLY A 801 -18.89 -0.24 17.34
CA GLY A 801 -17.98 0.64 16.64
C GLY A 801 -17.35 0.00 15.41
N TRP A 802 -16.77 0.83 14.54
CA TRP A 802 -16.17 0.38 13.28
C TRP A 802 -14.90 -0.42 13.53
N GLY A 803 -14.95 -1.74 13.28
CA GLY A 803 -13.89 -2.66 13.66
C GLY A 803 -14.00 -3.15 15.11
N GLY A 804 -15.19 -3.11 15.72
CA GLY A 804 -15.42 -3.60 17.09
C GLY A 804 -15.25 -5.11 17.24
N GLY A 805 -14.68 -5.52 18.38
CA GLY A 805 -14.52 -6.92 18.78
C GLY A 805 -15.54 -7.37 19.83
N LEU A 806 -15.47 -8.66 20.19
CA LEU A 806 -16.14 -9.22 21.37
C LEU A 806 -15.35 -8.85 22.63
N LEU A 807 -16.05 -8.51 23.71
CA LEU A 807 -15.45 -8.28 25.01
C LEU A 807 -14.80 -9.58 25.52
N HIS A 808 -13.50 -9.54 25.78
CA HIS A 808 -12.66 -10.69 26.04
C HIS A 808 -11.84 -10.51 27.31
N SER A 809 -11.60 -11.60 28.04
CA SER A 809 -10.68 -11.59 29.18
C SER A 809 -9.94 -12.91 29.29
N HIS A 810 -8.62 -12.89 29.27
CA HIS A 810 -7.76 -14.08 29.39
C HIS A 810 -6.93 -14.01 30.68
N VAL A 811 -6.35 -15.13 31.12
CA VAL A 811 -5.76 -15.27 32.48
C VAL A 811 -4.55 -14.36 32.77
N GLN A 812 -3.87 -13.85 31.73
CA GLN A 812 -2.73 -12.96 31.85
C GLN A 812 -3.14 -11.60 32.47
N THR A 813 -2.19 -10.98 33.17
CA THR A 813 -2.38 -9.68 33.83
C THR A 813 -1.71 -8.54 33.06
N TYR A 814 -2.12 -7.30 33.30
CA TYR A 814 -1.42 -6.14 32.74
C TYR A 814 0.01 -6.06 33.30
N PRO A 815 1.05 -5.84 32.46
CA PRO A 815 2.43 -5.71 32.94
C PRO A 815 2.75 -4.33 33.53
N VAL A 816 1.84 -3.37 33.36
CA VAL A 816 1.91 -1.99 33.84
C VAL A 816 0.50 -1.53 34.22
N GLY A 817 0.37 -0.66 35.22
CA GLY A 817 -0.95 -0.26 35.75
C GLY A 817 -1.35 -1.10 36.95
N SER A 818 -2.56 -1.65 36.94
CA SER A 818 -3.15 -2.35 38.09
C SER A 818 -2.54 -3.70 38.44
N ASN A 819 -1.82 -4.34 37.50
CA ASN A 819 -1.44 -5.76 37.52
C ASN A 819 -2.63 -6.74 37.68
N GLN A 820 -3.86 -6.30 37.40
CA GLN A 820 -5.06 -7.14 37.38
C GLN A 820 -5.19 -7.88 36.03
N GLN A 821 -6.20 -8.76 35.91
CA GLN A 821 -6.43 -9.56 34.70
C GLN A 821 -6.82 -8.64 33.52
N GLN A 822 -6.26 -8.91 32.35
CA GLN A 822 -6.48 -8.08 31.16
C GLN A 822 -7.92 -8.21 30.63
N VAL A 823 -8.47 -7.09 30.18
CA VAL A 823 -9.73 -7.02 29.42
C VAL A 823 -9.46 -6.33 28.08
N THR A 824 -9.90 -6.98 27.00
CA THR A 824 -9.60 -6.56 25.64
C THR A 824 -10.83 -6.77 24.74
N CYS A 825 -10.74 -6.32 23.49
CA CYS A 825 -11.66 -6.74 22.44
C CYS A 825 -10.95 -7.70 21.47
N TYR A 826 -11.59 -8.85 21.22
CA TYR A 826 -11.07 -9.93 20.37
C TYR A 826 -12.02 -10.22 19.20
N HIS A 827 -11.48 -10.54 18.03
CA HIS A 827 -12.27 -10.70 16.79
C HIS A 827 -12.66 -12.16 16.48
N TYR A 828 -12.43 -13.10 17.38
CA TYR A 828 -12.84 -14.49 17.19
C TYR A 828 -13.67 -14.94 18.39
N LYS A 829 -14.60 -15.87 18.14
CA LYS A 829 -15.48 -16.46 19.16
C LYS A 829 -14.67 -17.46 19.98
N ASP A 830 -14.68 -17.29 21.29
CA ASP A 830 -13.96 -18.09 22.30
C ASP A 830 -14.77 -18.13 23.61
N GLU A 831 -14.54 -19.13 24.47
CA GLU A 831 -15.18 -19.22 25.80
C GLU A 831 -14.79 -18.05 26.71
N ASN A 832 -13.61 -17.46 26.47
CA ASN A 832 -13.13 -16.22 27.10
C ASN A 832 -13.87 -14.95 26.63
N ASN A 833 -14.96 -15.08 25.85
CA ASN A 833 -15.89 -13.99 25.55
C ASN A 833 -17.19 -14.06 26.38
N ASP A 834 -17.35 -15.08 27.23
CA ASP A 834 -18.57 -15.33 27.97
C ASP A 834 -18.64 -14.52 29.28
N TRP A 835 -19.72 -13.75 29.44
CA TRP A 835 -20.02 -12.95 30.63
C TRP A 835 -21.39 -13.33 31.21
N ILE A 836 -21.53 -13.24 32.54
CA ILE A 836 -22.78 -13.54 33.26
C ILE A 836 -23.31 -12.25 33.89
N VAL A 837 -24.56 -11.90 33.56
CA VAL A 837 -25.24 -10.72 34.13
C VAL A 837 -25.64 -11.01 35.57
N SER A 838 -24.93 -10.40 36.52
CA SER A 838 -25.12 -10.63 37.96
C SER A 838 -25.71 -9.39 38.66
N PRO A 839 -26.55 -9.56 39.71
CA PRO A 839 -27.05 -8.46 40.52
C PRO A 839 -25.92 -7.85 41.38
N ARG A 840 -26.22 -6.75 42.08
CA ARG A 840 -25.28 -6.03 42.96
C ARG A 840 -24.75 -6.90 44.11
N TRP A 841 -23.69 -6.46 44.80
CA TRP A 841 -23.14 -7.18 45.96
C TRP A 841 -24.09 -7.20 47.17
N ASN A 842 -25.00 -6.23 47.27
CA ASN A 842 -25.95 -6.09 48.37
C ASN A 842 -27.34 -6.68 48.07
N GLU A 843 -27.54 -7.25 46.89
CA GLU A 843 -28.76 -7.98 46.52
C GLU A 843 -28.54 -9.49 46.77
N PRO A 844 -29.59 -10.24 47.16
CA PRO A 844 -29.46 -11.70 47.36
C PRO A 844 -29.04 -12.40 46.06
N ALA A 845 -28.35 -13.54 46.22
CA ALA A 845 -28.00 -14.39 45.08
C ALA A 845 -29.25 -14.81 44.29
N LEU A 846 -29.09 -14.97 42.98
CA LEU A 846 -30.21 -15.20 42.06
C LEU A 846 -30.88 -16.55 42.34
N ASP A 847 -32.14 -16.53 42.80
CA ASP A 847 -32.93 -17.75 42.92
C ASP A 847 -33.38 -18.23 41.52
N LEU A 848 -33.01 -19.46 41.20
CA LEU A 848 -33.35 -20.13 39.94
C LEU A 848 -34.84 -20.54 39.89
N ASN A 849 -35.54 -20.58 41.02
CA ASN A 849 -36.95 -20.95 41.12
C ASN A 849 -37.88 -19.72 41.14
N ALA A 850 -37.40 -18.56 41.61
CA ALA A 850 -38.12 -17.28 41.56
C ALA A 850 -38.40 -16.80 40.11
N PRO A 851 -39.46 -16.01 39.86
CA PRO A 851 -39.80 -15.52 38.51
C PRO A 851 -38.65 -14.76 37.83
N ILE A 852 -38.55 -14.89 36.51
CA ILE A 852 -37.42 -14.35 35.73
C ILE A 852 -37.41 -12.82 35.79
N ARG A 853 -36.33 -12.25 36.34
CA ARG A 853 -36.05 -10.81 36.31
C ARG A 853 -35.36 -10.45 35.00
N PHE A 854 -36.08 -9.77 34.11
CA PHE A 854 -35.54 -9.22 32.87
C PHE A 854 -34.66 -7.99 33.14
N LEU A 855 -33.69 -7.75 32.27
CA LEU A 855 -32.80 -6.58 32.32
C LEU A 855 -33.49 -5.35 31.70
N GLN A 856 -33.42 -4.20 32.38
CA GLN A 856 -34.08 -2.95 31.98
C GLN A 856 -33.09 -1.78 31.83
N ASP A 857 -33.55 -0.68 31.24
CA ASP A 857 -32.79 0.58 31.21
C ASP A 857 -32.61 1.14 32.63
N GLY A 858 -31.39 1.55 32.97
CA GLY A 858 -31.04 2.05 34.30
C GLY A 858 -30.73 0.97 35.34
N ASP A 859 -30.88 -0.33 35.02
CA ASP A 859 -30.41 -1.41 35.91
C ASP A 859 -28.90 -1.29 36.15
N VAL A 860 -28.47 -1.60 37.37
CA VAL A 860 -27.05 -1.64 37.75
C VAL A 860 -26.63 -3.07 37.97
N ILE A 861 -25.70 -3.53 37.13
CA ILE A 861 -25.26 -4.92 37.05
C ILE A 861 -23.78 -5.05 37.39
N ARG A 862 -23.37 -6.29 37.69
CA ARG A 862 -21.98 -6.74 37.57
C ARG A 862 -21.86 -7.67 36.37
N LEU A 863 -20.84 -7.47 35.55
CA LEU A 863 -20.49 -8.39 34.47
C LEU A 863 -19.40 -9.34 34.98
N LYS A 864 -19.76 -10.59 35.23
CA LYS A 864 -18.84 -11.62 35.73
C LYS A 864 -18.31 -12.45 34.56
N HIS A 865 -17.00 -12.51 34.37
CA HIS A 865 -16.36 -13.34 33.35
C HIS A 865 -16.56 -14.83 33.69
N ALA A 866 -17.14 -15.62 32.79
CA ALA A 866 -17.56 -16.99 33.12
C ALA A 866 -16.38 -17.95 33.40
N PRO A 867 -15.30 -18.00 32.60
CA PRO A 867 -14.16 -18.88 32.85
C PRO A 867 -13.33 -18.54 34.10
N THR A 868 -13.12 -17.26 34.41
CA THR A 868 -12.24 -16.84 35.54
C THR A 868 -12.97 -16.35 36.77
N THR A 869 -14.31 -16.28 36.74
CA THR A 869 -15.21 -15.82 37.82
C THR A 869 -14.98 -14.38 38.33
N ARG A 870 -14.11 -13.61 37.67
CA ARG A 870 -13.78 -12.22 38.02
C ARG A 870 -14.84 -11.25 37.52
N ASN A 871 -14.96 -10.09 38.16
CA ASN A 871 -15.88 -9.03 37.75
C ASN A 871 -15.18 -8.01 36.85
N LEU A 872 -15.91 -7.48 35.86
CA LEU A 872 -15.48 -6.35 35.05
C LEU A 872 -15.39 -5.11 35.95
N HIS A 873 -14.19 -4.55 36.02
CA HIS A 873 -13.79 -3.54 36.99
C HIS A 873 -13.15 -2.35 36.26
N SER A 874 -13.23 -1.15 36.83
CA SER A 874 -12.43 -0.02 36.36
C SER A 874 -12.03 0.87 37.53
N HIS A 875 -10.81 1.40 37.48
CA HIS A 875 -10.19 2.09 38.61
C HIS A 875 -9.45 3.34 38.12
N PRO A 876 -9.10 4.31 38.99
CA PRO A 876 -8.56 5.61 38.58
C PRO A 876 -7.10 5.59 38.07
N LEU A 877 -6.62 4.49 37.48
CA LEU A 877 -5.34 4.42 36.77
C LEU A 877 -5.54 4.69 35.27
N PRO A 878 -4.54 5.24 34.56
CA PRO A 878 -4.63 5.51 33.12
C PRO A 878 -4.45 4.24 32.30
N ALA A 879 -5.24 4.07 31.23
CA ALA A 879 -5.19 2.89 30.37
C ALA A 879 -3.80 2.67 29.73
N PRO A 880 -3.41 1.42 29.39
CA PRO A 880 -2.07 1.09 28.89
C PRO A 880 -1.60 1.88 27.66
N VAL A 881 -2.48 2.14 26.69
CA VAL A 881 -2.23 2.92 25.46
C VAL A 881 -2.97 4.26 25.52
N THR A 882 -4.29 4.25 25.72
CA THR A 882 -5.13 5.47 25.74
C THR A 882 -5.06 6.17 27.10
N LYS A 883 -3.94 6.84 27.39
CA LYS A 883 -3.63 7.46 28.70
C LYS A 883 -4.64 8.47 29.24
N LEU A 884 -5.51 9.02 28.39
CA LEU A 884 -6.59 9.91 28.79
C LEU A 884 -7.71 9.17 29.51
N ASN A 885 -7.96 7.91 29.14
CA ASN A 885 -9.05 7.08 29.66
C ASN A 885 -8.60 6.27 30.88
N HIS A 886 -9.57 5.76 31.65
CA HIS A 886 -9.29 4.85 32.75
C HIS A 886 -9.07 3.41 32.25
N GLU A 887 -8.19 2.69 32.94
CA GLU A 887 -7.94 1.26 32.74
C GLU A 887 -9.20 0.45 33.11
N VAL A 888 -9.54 -0.54 32.28
CA VAL A 888 -10.60 -1.52 32.54
C VAL A 888 -9.94 -2.89 32.68
N SER A 889 -10.38 -3.67 33.65
CA SER A 889 -9.69 -4.89 34.10
C SER A 889 -10.68 -5.91 34.67
N CYS A 890 -10.18 -7.10 35.01
CA CYS A 890 -10.92 -8.14 35.70
C CYS A 890 -10.38 -8.33 37.13
N TYR A 891 -11.20 -7.97 38.13
CA TYR A 891 -10.86 -8.01 39.56
C TYR A 891 -11.74 -8.98 40.36
N GLY A 892 -11.26 -9.37 41.55
CA GLY A 892 -12.05 -10.13 42.49
C GLY A 892 -12.35 -11.59 42.08
N ASN A 893 -13.42 -12.13 42.63
CA ASN A 893 -14.02 -13.43 42.34
C ASN A 893 -15.52 -13.40 42.72
N GLU A 894 -16.12 -14.55 43.03
CA GLU A 894 -17.55 -14.63 43.44
C GLU A 894 -17.88 -14.00 44.81
N THR A 895 -16.90 -13.84 45.70
CA THR A 895 -17.08 -13.36 47.09
C THR A 895 -16.26 -12.11 47.41
N VAL A 896 -15.27 -11.79 46.57
CA VAL A 896 -14.37 -10.65 46.71
C VAL A 896 -14.62 -9.70 45.53
N GLY A 897 -14.93 -8.45 45.85
CA GLY A 897 -15.07 -7.35 44.90
C GLY A 897 -15.48 -6.08 45.64
N ASP A 898 -15.80 -5.03 44.90
CA ASP A 898 -16.12 -3.72 45.49
C ASP A 898 -17.16 -2.92 44.66
N GLN A 899 -17.27 -1.62 44.94
CA GLN A 899 -18.22 -0.73 44.27
C GLN A 899 -17.77 -0.27 42.87
N HIS A 900 -16.55 -0.61 42.44
CA HIS A 900 -16.03 -0.37 41.10
C HIS A 900 -16.34 -1.52 40.12
N ASP A 901 -17.05 -2.55 40.58
CA ASP A 901 -17.59 -3.62 39.72
C ASP A 901 -18.97 -3.24 39.11
N TYR A 902 -19.50 -2.05 39.44
CA TYR A 902 -20.88 -1.65 39.14
C TYR A 902 -21.01 -0.86 37.82
N TRP A 903 -21.77 -1.44 36.89
CA TRP A 903 -22.07 -0.87 35.59
C TRP A 903 -23.57 -0.63 35.44
N VAL A 904 -23.95 0.63 35.18
CA VAL A 904 -25.32 1.03 34.80
C VAL A 904 -25.52 0.70 33.33
N VAL A 905 -26.61 -0.01 33.02
CA VAL A 905 -27.05 -0.28 31.64
C VAL A 905 -27.86 0.90 31.13
N GLU A 906 -27.38 1.57 30.09
CA GLU A 906 -28.12 2.62 29.40
C GLU A 906 -28.53 2.14 28.00
N VAL A 907 -29.83 2.04 27.74
CA VAL A 907 -30.38 1.81 26.39
C VAL A 907 -30.24 3.09 25.58
N VAL A 908 -29.67 2.97 24.38
CA VAL A 908 -29.56 4.05 23.38
C VAL A 908 -30.82 4.07 22.52
N ASP A 909 -31.05 2.97 21.80
CA ASP A 909 -32.21 2.72 20.96
C ASP A 909 -32.23 1.24 20.52
N ASP A 910 -33.19 0.85 19.70
CA ASP A 910 -33.29 -0.49 19.12
C ASP A 910 -33.49 -0.42 17.60
N ILE A 911 -32.78 -1.28 16.88
CA ILE A 911 -32.76 -1.34 15.41
C ILE A 911 -34.15 -1.59 14.81
N LYS A 912 -35.07 -2.23 15.55
CA LYS A 912 -36.43 -2.56 15.11
C LYS A 912 -37.52 -1.84 15.90
N GLN A 913 -37.36 -1.65 17.21
CA GLN A 913 -38.36 -0.93 18.04
C GLN A 913 -38.24 0.60 17.89
N GLY A 914 -37.10 1.09 17.37
CA GLY A 914 -36.84 2.50 17.16
C GLY A 914 -36.26 3.19 18.39
N LYS A 915 -36.68 4.43 18.65
CA LYS A 915 -36.16 5.27 19.74
C LYS A 915 -36.33 4.60 21.11
N LYS A 916 -35.45 4.97 22.05
CA LYS A 916 -35.45 4.53 23.46
C LYS A 916 -36.83 4.39 24.11
N GLU A 917 -37.69 5.40 23.94
CA GLU A 917 -39.06 5.45 24.50
C GLU A 917 -39.94 4.25 24.13
N ASN A 918 -39.69 3.63 22.97
CA ASN A 918 -40.43 2.47 22.48
C ASN A 918 -39.86 1.13 22.98
N VAL A 919 -38.63 1.12 23.53
CA VAL A 919 -37.91 -0.10 23.90
C VAL A 919 -38.44 -0.61 25.24
N LYS A 920 -39.38 -1.56 25.19
CA LYS A 920 -39.99 -2.15 26.40
C LYS A 920 -39.11 -3.18 27.10
N ARG A 921 -38.27 -3.88 26.33
CA ARG A 921 -37.36 -4.95 26.81
C ARG A 921 -36.08 -4.91 25.99
N ILE A 922 -34.96 -5.25 26.64
CA ILE A 922 -33.65 -5.36 25.99
C ILE A 922 -33.59 -6.67 25.22
N HIS A 923 -33.43 -6.58 23.91
CA HIS A 923 -33.33 -7.71 23.01
C HIS A 923 -31.88 -7.99 22.60
N SER A 924 -31.55 -9.28 22.45
CA SER A 924 -30.31 -9.71 21.80
C SER A 924 -30.26 -9.24 20.34
N LEU A 925 -29.04 -9.00 19.85
CA LEU A 925 -28.68 -8.53 18.50
C LEU A 925 -29.22 -7.16 18.04
N THR A 926 -30.33 -6.68 18.60
CA THR A 926 -31.13 -5.57 18.06
C THR A 926 -31.12 -4.30 18.91
N THR A 927 -31.05 -4.42 20.24
CA THR A 927 -30.94 -3.27 21.15
C THR A 927 -29.48 -2.80 21.26
N ARG A 928 -29.26 -1.47 21.21
CA ARG A 928 -27.95 -0.85 21.44
C ARG A 928 -27.85 -0.31 22.87
N LEU A 929 -26.80 -0.72 23.56
CA LEU A 929 -26.55 -0.44 24.98
C LEU A 929 -25.26 0.37 25.15
N ARG A 930 -25.17 1.13 26.23
CA ARG A 930 -23.91 1.63 26.79
C ARG A 930 -23.79 1.15 28.23
N PHE A 931 -22.56 0.92 28.68
CA PHE A 931 -22.28 0.59 30.08
C PHE A 931 -21.57 1.78 30.71
N LYS A 932 -22.22 2.40 31.70
CA LYS A 932 -21.65 3.51 32.47
C LYS A 932 -21.19 3.01 33.82
N HIS A 933 -19.92 3.21 34.15
CA HIS A 933 -19.39 2.89 35.46
C HIS A 933 -20.02 3.76 36.54
N GLN A 934 -20.64 3.16 37.56
CA GLN A 934 -21.50 3.90 38.50
C GLN A 934 -20.72 4.95 39.33
N LEU A 935 -19.57 4.59 39.90
CA LEU A 935 -18.83 5.46 40.82
C LEU A 935 -18.01 6.55 40.09
N MET A 936 -17.24 6.19 39.07
CA MET A 936 -16.43 7.13 38.28
C MET A 936 -17.20 7.89 37.19
N GLY A 937 -18.41 7.46 36.82
CA GLY A 937 -19.24 8.09 35.80
C GLY A 937 -18.78 7.92 34.34
N CYS A 938 -17.69 7.18 34.11
CA CYS A 938 -17.10 6.93 32.79
C CYS A 938 -17.85 5.84 31.98
N TYR A 939 -17.61 5.75 30.67
CA TYR A 939 -18.30 4.84 29.74
C TYR A 939 -17.37 3.76 29.19
N LEU A 940 -17.85 2.50 29.17
CA LEU A 940 -17.09 1.37 28.62
C LEU A 940 -16.91 1.53 27.10
N ARG A 941 -15.66 1.68 26.66
CA ARG A 941 -15.30 2.05 25.29
C ARG A 941 -14.22 1.14 24.72
N ALA A 942 -14.49 0.57 23.55
CA ALA A 942 -13.51 -0.16 22.75
C ALA A 942 -13.35 0.55 21.39
N ALA A 943 -12.29 1.35 21.29
CA ALA A 943 -11.91 2.06 20.08
C ALA A 943 -10.94 1.20 19.24
N ASN A 944 -10.26 1.79 18.25
CA ASN A 944 -9.31 1.06 17.40
C ASN A 944 -7.85 1.15 17.89
N ALA A 945 -7.65 1.36 19.21
CA ALA A 945 -6.34 1.34 19.84
C ALA A 945 -5.90 -0.12 20.06
N ILE A 946 -4.77 -0.52 19.49
CA ILE A 946 -4.25 -1.89 19.55
C ILE A 946 -3.22 -1.98 20.69
N LEU A 947 -3.37 -2.98 21.56
CA LEU A 947 -2.41 -3.26 22.62
C LEU A 947 -1.08 -3.79 22.05
N PRO A 948 0.07 -3.56 22.72
CA PRO A 948 1.34 -4.15 22.32
C PRO A 948 1.32 -5.69 22.39
N GLN A 949 2.43 -6.33 22.00
CA GLN A 949 2.54 -7.80 21.92
C GLN A 949 2.19 -8.54 23.22
N TRP A 950 2.34 -7.92 24.39
CA TRP A 950 1.95 -8.50 25.70
C TRP A 950 0.43 -8.60 25.90
N GLY A 951 -0.35 -7.82 25.16
CA GLY A 951 -1.82 -7.91 25.06
C GLY A 951 -2.25 -8.54 23.74
N PHE A 952 -1.42 -9.42 23.17
CA PHE A 952 -1.67 -10.24 21.98
C PHE A 952 -2.08 -9.46 20.71
N LYS A 953 -1.77 -8.16 20.60
CA LYS A 953 -2.29 -7.27 19.55
C LYS A 953 -3.83 -7.23 19.48
N GLN A 954 -4.50 -7.46 20.61
CA GLN A 954 -5.94 -7.28 20.76
C GLN A 954 -6.29 -5.80 20.96
N VAL A 955 -7.56 -5.44 20.81
CA VAL A 955 -8.04 -4.07 20.97
C VAL A 955 -8.12 -3.69 22.45
N GLU A 956 -7.69 -2.47 22.80
CA GLU A 956 -7.78 -1.91 24.14
C GLU A 956 -9.23 -1.59 24.52
N VAL A 957 -9.66 -2.09 25.69
CA VAL A 957 -10.90 -1.67 26.35
C VAL A 957 -10.54 -0.67 27.44
N SER A 958 -11.25 0.45 27.48
CA SER A 958 -10.99 1.55 28.43
C SER A 958 -12.31 2.16 28.92
N CYS A 959 -12.27 2.92 30.01
CA CYS A 959 -13.42 3.66 30.50
C CYS A 959 -13.23 5.16 30.21
N ASP A 960 -14.03 5.67 29.27
CA ASP A 960 -13.95 7.04 28.79
C ASP A 960 -14.63 8.02 29.74
N LYS A 961 -13.92 9.09 30.12
CA LYS A 961 -14.41 10.09 31.08
C LYS A 961 -15.47 11.00 30.47
N GLU A 962 -15.48 11.17 29.15
CA GLU A 962 -16.39 12.07 28.47
C GLU A 962 -17.67 11.34 28.05
N ASN A 963 -18.83 11.85 28.49
CA ASN A 963 -20.12 11.36 27.98
C ASN A 963 -20.37 11.96 26.59
N ASN A 964 -19.95 11.25 25.55
CA ASN A 964 -20.34 11.54 24.17
C ASN A 964 -21.37 10.51 23.67
N PRO A 965 -22.68 10.82 23.69
CA PRO A 965 -23.71 9.95 23.13
C PRO A 965 -23.56 9.66 21.63
N GLY A 966 -22.76 10.44 20.89
CA GLY A 966 -22.49 10.19 19.48
C GLY A 966 -21.39 9.17 19.21
N ASP A 967 -20.61 8.74 20.21
CA ASP A 967 -19.49 7.80 19.99
C ASP A 967 -19.96 6.36 19.87
N MET A 968 -19.97 5.84 18.63
CA MET A 968 -20.28 4.45 18.31
C MET A 968 -19.36 3.43 19.01
N HIS A 969 -18.15 3.81 19.42
CA HIS A 969 -17.23 2.93 20.16
C HIS A 969 -17.64 2.71 21.63
N THR A 970 -18.61 3.48 22.14
CA THR A 970 -19.26 3.23 23.45
C THR A 970 -20.49 2.32 23.35
N TYR A 971 -20.95 2.02 22.12
CA TYR A 971 -22.12 1.19 21.88
C TYR A 971 -21.76 -0.30 21.90
N TRP A 972 -22.58 -1.07 22.61
CA TRP A 972 -22.48 -2.52 22.72
C TRP A 972 -23.82 -3.16 22.35
N ASN A 973 -23.78 -4.39 21.85
CA ASN A 973 -24.95 -5.25 21.73
C ASN A 973 -24.65 -6.63 22.34
N VAL A 974 -25.70 -7.32 22.78
CA VAL A 974 -25.61 -8.73 23.18
C VAL A 974 -25.61 -9.57 21.91
N GLU A 975 -24.49 -10.22 21.58
CA GLU A 975 -24.34 -11.04 20.37
C GLU A 975 -24.84 -12.47 20.60
N SER A 976 -24.21 -13.23 21.50
CA SER A 976 -24.71 -14.54 21.94
C SER A 976 -25.45 -14.40 23.25
N HIS A 977 -26.50 -15.22 23.43
CA HIS A 977 -27.28 -15.27 24.65
C HIS A 977 -27.70 -16.72 24.92
N ARG A 978 -27.43 -17.22 26.14
CA ARG A 978 -27.82 -18.55 26.62
C ARG A 978 -28.42 -18.42 28.02
N ASN A 979 -29.62 -18.96 28.20
CA ASN A 979 -30.31 -19.06 29.48
C ASN A 979 -31.37 -20.17 29.37
N ASP A 980 -31.21 -21.25 30.14
CA ASP A 980 -32.07 -22.44 30.06
C ASP A 980 -33.52 -22.18 30.49
N ARG A 981 -33.77 -21.02 31.12
CA ARG A 981 -35.09 -20.59 31.59
C ARG A 981 -35.91 -19.84 30.53
N LEU A 982 -35.33 -19.53 29.36
CA LEU A 982 -35.95 -18.71 28.31
C LEU A 982 -36.08 -19.48 26.99
N PRO A 983 -37.18 -19.31 26.24
CA PRO A 983 -37.35 -19.93 24.93
C PRO A 983 -36.41 -19.29 23.89
N ALA A 984 -35.97 -20.09 22.91
CA ALA A 984 -35.23 -19.59 21.75
C ALA A 984 -36.08 -18.59 20.94
N GLY A 985 -35.44 -17.51 20.45
CA GLY A 985 -36.10 -16.49 19.64
C GLY A 985 -36.27 -16.87 18.17
N GLU A 986 -37.29 -16.33 17.49
CA GLU A 986 -37.52 -16.63 16.08
C GLU A 986 -36.53 -15.90 15.14
N ALA A 987 -35.98 -16.62 14.17
CA ALA A 987 -35.01 -16.08 13.21
C ALA A 987 -35.52 -14.88 12.37
N GLN A 988 -36.84 -14.69 12.24
CA GLN A 988 -37.43 -13.56 11.51
C GLN A 988 -37.09 -12.20 12.16
N TYR A 989 -36.83 -12.18 13.48
CA TYR A 989 -36.45 -10.96 14.19
C TYR A 989 -35.03 -10.48 13.85
N TYR A 990 -34.19 -11.28 13.18
CA TYR A 990 -32.76 -10.96 12.98
C TYR A 990 -32.33 -10.55 11.56
N ARG A 991 -33.26 -10.33 10.61
CA ARG A 991 -32.89 -9.84 9.26
C ARG A 991 -32.33 -8.41 9.27
N SER A 992 -31.15 -8.21 8.67
CA SER A 992 -30.52 -6.91 8.40
C SER A 992 -30.94 -6.32 7.05
N PRO A 993 -31.00 -4.98 6.90
CA PRO A 993 -31.28 -4.32 5.62
C PRO A 993 -29.99 -4.13 4.80
N PHE A 994 -30.03 -4.53 3.52
CA PHE A 994 -28.86 -4.53 2.61
C PHE A 994 -28.05 -3.23 2.62
N LEU A 995 -28.68 -2.05 2.59
CA LEU A 995 -27.96 -0.77 2.57
C LEU A 995 -27.09 -0.56 3.81
N ARG A 996 -27.52 -1.06 4.97
CA ARG A 996 -26.73 -0.99 6.21
C ARG A 996 -25.54 -1.94 6.15
N ASP A 997 -25.73 -3.16 5.65
CA ASP A 997 -24.64 -4.15 5.56
C ASP A 997 -23.62 -3.75 4.48
N PHE A 998 -24.09 -3.18 3.38
CA PHE A 998 -23.27 -2.55 2.34
C PHE A 998 -22.42 -1.41 2.91
N TRP A 999 -23.03 -0.46 3.63
CA TRP A 999 -22.29 0.63 4.27
C TRP A 999 -21.32 0.08 5.32
N HIS A 1000 -21.75 -0.89 6.12
CA HIS A 1000 -20.96 -1.45 7.20
C HIS A 1000 -19.71 -2.16 6.69
N LEU A 1001 -19.85 -3.00 5.67
CA LEU A 1001 -18.72 -3.68 5.04
C LEU A 1001 -17.76 -2.67 4.40
N ASN A 1002 -18.27 -1.63 3.72
CA ASN A 1002 -17.41 -0.61 3.11
C ASN A 1002 -16.61 0.20 4.14
N VAL A 1003 -17.20 0.60 5.27
CA VAL A 1003 -16.46 1.28 6.34
C VAL A 1003 -15.46 0.34 7.01
N ALA A 1004 -15.81 -0.94 7.21
CA ALA A 1004 -14.87 -1.94 7.70
C ALA A 1004 -13.69 -2.14 6.72
N MET A 1005 -13.94 -2.24 5.41
CA MET A 1005 -12.91 -2.29 4.37
C MET A 1005 -11.98 -1.08 4.41
N MET A 1006 -12.53 0.14 4.51
CA MET A 1006 -11.72 1.37 4.62
C MET A 1006 -10.89 1.40 5.92
N THR A 1007 -11.47 0.98 7.04
CA THR A 1007 -10.80 0.94 8.35
C THR A 1007 -9.64 -0.07 8.35
N SER A 1008 -9.90 -1.30 7.89
CA SER A 1008 -8.87 -2.33 7.73
C SER A 1008 -7.79 -1.94 6.71
N ASN A 1009 -8.16 -1.24 5.63
CA ASN A 1009 -7.21 -0.71 4.66
C ASN A 1009 -6.31 0.40 5.24
N ASN A 1010 -6.82 1.22 6.17
CA ASN A 1010 -6.03 2.20 6.91
C ASN A 1010 -5.16 1.57 8.00
N ALA A 1011 -5.50 0.37 8.48
CA ALA A 1011 -4.71 -0.39 9.45
C ALA A 1011 -3.51 -1.13 8.83
N LEU A 1012 -3.40 -1.21 7.49
CA LEU A 1012 -2.27 -1.81 6.75
C LEU A 1012 -1.03 -0.89 6.70
N ILE A 1013 -0.68 -0.31 7.83
CA ILE A 1013 0.53 0.51 8.03
C ILE A 1013 1.73 -0.45 8.12
N PRO A 1014 2.84 -0.20 7.39
CA PRO A 1014 4.05 -0.99 7.53
C PRO A 1014 4.59 -0.87 8.96
N ASP A 1015 4.82 -2.01 9.62
CA ASP A 1015 5.51 -2.06 10.91
C ASP A 1015 6.99 -1.68 10.69
N PRO A 1016 7.49 -0.55 11.20
CA PRO A 1016 8.86 -0.10 10.95
C PRO A 1016 9.91 -1.04 11.56
N ASP A 1017 9.53 -1.90 12.50
CA ASP A 1017 10.39 -2.91 13.11
C ASP A 1017 10.42 -4.22 12.29
N LYS A 1018 9.67 -4.32 11.16
CA LYS A 1018 9.60 -5.50 10.28
C LYS A 1018 10.01 -5.16 8.85
N GLU A 1019 11.16 -5.69 8.42
CA GLU A 1019 11.57 -5.62 7.01
C GLU A 1019 10.69 -6.54 6.13
N ASP A 1020 9.84 -5.96 5.29
CA ASP A 1020 9.19 -6.67 4.18
C ASP A 1020 10.08 -6.59 2.93
N ILE A 1021 10.80 -7.69 2.66
CA ILE A 1021 11.72 -7.83 1.51
C ILE A 1021 11.03 -7.80 0.14
N LEU A 1022 9.68 -7.83 0.10
CA LEU A 1022 8.87 -7.81 -1.12
C LEU A 1022 8.23 -6.44 -1.34
N ALA A 1023 8.07 -5.64 -0.27
CA ALA A 1023 7.60 -4.26 -0.35
C ALA A 1023 8.58 -3.37 -1.15
N SER A 1024 8.03 -2.33 -1.77
CA SER A 1024 8.78 -1.41 -2.63
C SER A 1024 8.20 0.00 -2.52
N LYS A 1025 9.04 1.03 -2.57
CA LYS A 1025 8.58 2.42 -2.41
C LYS A 1025 8.11 2.96 -3.77
N PRO A 1026 7.13 3.89 -3.82
CA PRO A 1026 6.64 4.44 -5.09
C PRO A 1026 7.73 5.08 -5.96
N LEU A 1027 8.77 5.65 -5.35
CA LEU A 1027 9.93 6.23 -6.04
C LEU A 1027 10.85 5.18 -6.70
N ASP A 1028 10.71 3.90 -6.35
CA ASP A 1028 11.49 2.80 -6.92
C ASP A 1028 10.95 2.33 -8.26
N TRP A 1029 9.64 2.51 -8.53
CA TRP A 1029 8.96 1.91 -9.68
C TRP A 1029 9.33 2.52 -11.04
N PRO A 1030 9.30 3.86 -11.26
CA PRO A 1030 9.59 4.46 -12.57
C PRO A 1030 11.01 4.16 -13.05
N PHE A 1031 11.94 4.02 -12.10
CA PHE A 1031 13.34 3.73 -12.36
C PHE A 1031 13.70 2.25 -12.31
N LEU A 1032 12.75 1.35 -12.03
CA LEU A 1032 13.00 -0.08 -11.80
C LEU A 1032 14.15 -0.32 -10.80
N ARG A 1033 14.09 0.27 -9.60
CA ARG A 1033 15.14 0.04 -8.58
C ARG A 1033 15.01 -1.34 -7.94
N VAL A 1034 13.78 -1.81 -7.72
CA VAL A 1034 13.45 -3.11 -7.09
C VAL A 1034 12.42 -3.83 -7.97
N GLY A 1035 12.57 -5.14 -8.12
CA GLY A 1035 11.56 -6.05 -8.67
C GLY A 1035 11.07 -7.03 -7.60
N LEU A 1036 9.99 -7.75 -7.88
CA LEU A 1036 9.33 -8.63 -6.90
C LEU A 1036 9.51 -10.11 -7.26
N ARG A 1037 10.00 -10.91 -6.31
CA ARG A 1037 10.07 -12.38 -6.43
C ARG A 1037 8.68 -12.98 -6.25
N MET A 1038 8.13 -13.66 -7.27
CA MET A 1038 6.74 -14.16 -7.23
C MET A 1038 6.58 -15.58 -6.66
N CYS A 1039 7.66 -16.28 -6.36
CA CYS A 1039 7.62 -17.66 -5.85
C CYS A 1039 8.88 -17.95 -5.02
N GLY A 1040 9.06 -19.19 -4.57
CA GLY A 1040 10.32 -19.62 -3.96
C GLY A 1040 11.48 -19.54 -4.94
N TRP A 1041 12.69 -19.37 -4.41
CA TRP A 1041 13.90 -19.11 -5.20
C TRP A 1041 14.92 -20.27 -5.22
N GLY A 1042 14.49 -21.47 -4.79
CA GLY A 1042 15.33 -22.67 -4.80
C GLY A 1042 15.60 -23.21 -6.21
N ASP A 1043 16.68 -23.96 -6.39
CA ASP A 1043 17.16 -24.31 -7.73
C ASP A 1043 16.24 -25.27 -8.49
N ASN A 1044 15.57 -26.19 -7.77
CA ASN A 1044 14.67 -27.19 -8.33
C ASN A 1044 13.27 -26.68 -8.74
N GLN A 1045 12.94 -25.40 -8.49
CA GLN A 1045 11.64 -24.80 -8.84
C GLN A 1045 11.78 -23.73 -9.92
N THR A 1046 10.77 -23.62 -10.80
CA THR A 1046 10.71 -22.58 -11.83
C THR A 1046 10.43 -21.21 -11.20
N LYS A 1047 11.30 -20.22 -11.47
CA LYS A 1047 11.32 -18.90 -10.83
C LYS A 1047 10.64 -17.84 -11.70
N TYR A 1048 9.81 -16.99 -11.10
CA TYR A 1048 9.09 -15.89 -11.76
C TYR A 1048 9.41 -14.55 -11.07
N TYR A 1049 9.77 -13.53 -11.84
CA TYR A 1049 10.20 -12.24 -11.33
C TYR A 1049 9.37 -11.11 -11.95
N LEU A 1050 8.65 -10.36 -11.12
CA LEU A 1050 7.86 -9.23 -11.59
C LEU A 1050 8.75 -7.99 -11.72
N LEU A 1051 9.10 -7.67 -12.96
CA LEU A 1051 9.81 -6.45 -13.35
C LEU A 1051 9.31 -6.02 -14.74
N GLY A 1052 9.07 -4.72 -14.95
CA GLY A 1052 8.84 -4.18 -16.30
C GLY A 1052 10.15 -4.15 -17.10
N THR A 1053 10.09 -4.11 -18.44
CA THR A 1053 11.32 -3.98 -19.24
C THR A 1053 11.94 -2.58 -19.09
N PRO A 1054 13.28 -2.47 -18.99
CA PRO A 1054 13.96 -1.17 -18.82
C PRO A 1054 13.69 -0.16 -19.92
N LEU A 1055 13.60 -0.61 -21.17
CA LEU A 1055 13.33 0.28 -22.32
C LEU A 1055 11.95 0.95 -22.21
N ILE A 1056 10.91 0.18 -21.86
CA ILE A 1056 9.55 0.72 -21.69
C ILE A 1056 9.48 1.58 -20.42
N ALA A 1057 9.96 1.09 -19.27
CA ALA A 1057 9.86 1.82 -18.02
C ALA A 1057 10.66 3.13 -18.01
N TRP A 1058 11.93 3.11 -18.45
CA TRP A 1058 12.76 4.31 -18.50
C TRP A 1058 12.38 5.23 -19.66
N GLY A 1059 12.02 4.68 -20.84
CA GLY A 1059 11.56 5.47 -21.98
C GLY A 1059 10.26 6.22 -21.68
N SER A 1060 9.27 5.53 -21.11
CA SER A 1060 8.01 6.15 -20.70
C SER A 1060 8.18 7.15 -19.55
N THR A 1061 9.04 6.85 -18.56
CA THR A 1061 9.36 7.80 -17.48
C THR A 1061 10.06 9.05 -18.03
N ALA A 1062 11.04 8.89 -18.93
CA ALA A 1062 11.71 10.01 -19.60
C ALA A 1062 10.74 10.85 -20.44
N SER A 1063 9.76 10.20 -21.09
CA SER A 1063 8.74 10.90 -21.88
C SER A 1063 7.95 11.93 -21.08
N LEU A 1064 7.67 11.68 -19.79
CA LEU A 1064 6.93 12.61 -18.94
C LEU A 1064 7.74 13.91 -18.69
N PHE A 1065 9.05 13.80 -18.47
CA PHE A 1065 9.94 14.96 -18.35
C PHE A 1065 10.05 15.71 -19.68
N VAL A 1066 10.21 14.99 -20.80
CA VAL A 1066 10.26 15.60 -22.14
C VAL A 1066 8.94 16.28 -22.49
N ALA A 1067 7.79 15.72 -22.10
CA ALA A 1067 6.48 16.32 -22.32
C ALA A 1067 6.34 17.67 -21.60
N PHE A 1068 6.76 17.73 -20.32
CA PHE A 1068 6.72 18.97 -19.55
C PHE A 1068 7.65 20.04 -20.13
N LEU A 1069 8.88 19.67 -20.53
CA LEU A 1069 9.81 20.57 -21.22
C LEU A 1069 9.26 21.05 -22.57
N THR A 1070 8.66 20.15 -23.35
CA THR A 1070 8.05 20.45 -24.65
C THR A 1070 6.89 21.42 -24.52
N LEU A 1071 5.98 21.17 -23.58
CA LEU A 1071 4.86 22.06 -23.27
C LEU A 1071 5.36 23.44 -22.82
N GLY A 1072 6.35 23.49 -21.92
CA GLY A 1072 6.97 24.74 -21.49
C GLY A 1072 7.59 25.53 -22.65
N VAL A 1073 8.31 24.87 -23.56
CA VAL A 1073 8.86 25.49 -24.77
C VAL A 1073 7.75 26.03 -25.68
N TYR A 1074 6.67 25.28 -25.92
CA TYR A 1074 5.56 25.75 -26.74
C TYR A 1074 4.82 26.94 -26.10
N LEU A 1075 4.57 26.92 -24.79
CA LEU A 1075 3.95 28.04 -24.08
C LEU A 1075 4.82 29.31 -24.14
N ILE A 1076 6.14 29.18 -23.99
CA ILE A 1076 7.09 30.32 -24.13
C ILE A 1076 7.08 30.85 -25.57
N ARG A 1077 7.03 29.98 -26.58
CA ARG A 1077 6.97 30.36 -28.01
C ARG A 1077 5.64 31.03 -28.36
N GLN A 1078 4.53 30.51 -27.86
CA GLN A 1078 3.18 31.09 -28.01
C GLN A 1078 3.08 32.47 -27.36
N GLN A 1079 3.63 32.63 -26.14
CA GLN A 1079 3.72 33.94 -25.46
C GLN A 1079 4.58 34.94 -26.25
N ARG A 1080 5.61 34.45 -26.97
CA ARG A 1080 6.42 35.22 -27.93
C ARG A 1080 5.78 35.35 -29.33
N ARG A 1081 4.50 35.00 -29.50
CA ARG A 1081 3.72 35.09 -30.74
C ARG A 1081 4.22 34.22 -31.91
N PHE A 1082 5.03 33.19 -31.65
CA PHE A 1082 5.28 32.14 -32.64
C PHE A 1082 4.07 31.20 -32.73
N VAL A 1083 3.62 30.91 -33.95
CA VAL A 1083 2.56 29.93 -34.23
C VAL A 1083 3.22 28.66 -34.76
N ASP A 1084 3.38 27.67 -33.89
CA ASP A 1084 4.06 26.41 -34.21
C ASP A 1084 3.14 25.34 -34.82
N MET A 1085 1.84 25.42 -34.55
CA MET A 1085 0.80 24.45 -34.95
C MET A 1085 -0.51 25.18 -35.29
N GLU A 1086 -1.36 24.56 -36.10
CA GLU A 1086 -2.74 25.02 -36.30
C GLU A 1086 -3.57 24.83 -35.00
N PRO A 1087 -4.58 25.67 -34.67
CA PRO A 1087 -5.37 25.51 -33.44
C PRO A 1087 -5.93 24.08 -33.23
N ARG A 1088 -6.39 23.42 -34.30
CA ARG A 1088 -6.85 22.02 -34.23
C ARG A 1088 -5.73 21.03 -33.91
N GLU A 1089 -4.54 21.21 -34.48
CA GLU A 1089 -3.35 20.38 -34.16
C GLU A 1089 -2.95 20.58 -32.69
N TRP A 1090 -3.03 21.83 -32.19
CA TRP A 1090 -2.74 22.18 -30.80
C TRP A 1090 -3.74 21.60 -29.80
N ASP A 1091 -5.04 21.72 -30.06
CA ASP A 1091 -6.10 21.18 -29.20
C ASP A 1091 -6.01 19.64 -29.11
N HIS A 1092 -5.67 18.98 -30.22
CA HIS A 1092 -5.42 17.53 -30.27
C HIS A 1092 -4.18 17.14 -29.46
N PHE A 1093 -3.06 17.85 -29.62
CA PHE A 1093 -1.84 17.66 -28.83
C PHE A 1093 -2.12 17.80 -27.33
N LEU A 1094 -2.82 18.87 -26.93
CA LEU A 1094 -3.20 19.07 -25.54
C LEU A 1094 -4.16 17.99 -25.02
N TYR A 1095 -5.16 17.56 -25.80
CA TYR A 1095 -6.09 16.51 -25.37
C TYR A 1095 -5.37 15.18 -25.07
N VAL A 1096 -4.53 14.68 -25.99
CA VAL A 1096 -3.79 13.43 -25.79
C VAL A 1096 -2.79 13.58 -24.63
N GLY A 1097 -2.10 14.72 -24.56
CA GLY A 1097 -1.19 15.07 -23.47
C GLY A 1097 -1.87 15.11 -22.10
N LYS A 1098 -3.07 15.72 -21.98
CA LYS A 1098 -3.88 15.78 -20.75
C LYS A 1098 -4.28 14.38 -20.29
N ILE A 1099 -4.86 13.56 -21.16
CA ILE A 1099 -5.32 12.20 -20.82
C ILE A 1099 -4.14 11.34 -20.33
N ALA A 1100 -2.99 11.40 -21.02
CA ALA A 1100 -1.80 10.65 -20.63
C ALA A 1100 -1.15 11.20 -19.34
N PHE A 1101 -1.00 12.52 -19.19
CA PHE A 1101 -0.37 13.11 -18.01
C PHE A 1101 -1.23 13.01 -16.75
N PHE A 1102 -2.50 13.43 -16.79
CA PHE A 1102 -3.38 13.34 -15.62
C PHE A 1102 -3.72 11.89 -15.28
N GLY A 1103 -3.81 11.01 -16.29
CA GLY A 1103 -3.94 9.57 -16.05
C GLY A 1103 -2.74 9.02 -15.29
N TRP A 1104 -1.51 9.34 -15.70
CA TRP A 1104 -0.30 8.96 -14.97
C TRP A 1104 -0.26 9.57 -13.56
N PHE A 1105 -0.50 10.88 -13.44
CA PHE A 1105 -0.43 11.61 -12.18
C PHE A 1105 -1.43 11.06 -11.14
N LEU A 1106 -2.69 10.88 -11.51
CA LEU A 1106 -3.74 10.37 -10.62
C LEU A 1106 -3.49 8.91 -10.19
N HIS A 1107 -2.83 8.10 -11.00
CA HIS A 1107 -2.46 6.73 -10.62
C HIS A 1107 -1.09 6.61 -9.94
N TYR A 1108 -0.28 7.67 -9.93
CA TYR A 1108 1.05 7.67 -9.29
C TYR A 1108 1.06 8.43 -7.96
N PHE A 1109 0.58 9.66 -7.97
CA PHE A 1109 0.69 10.60 -6.85
C PHE A 1109 0.05 10.12 -5.55
N PRO A 1110 -1.13 9.47 -5.52
CA PRO A 1110 -1.71 8.99 -4.27
C PRO A 1110 -0.80 8.01 -3.53
N PHE A 1111 -0.05 7.15 -4.24
CA PHE A 1111 0.88 6.23 -3.61
C PHE A 1111 2.06 6.93 -2.91
N LEU A 1112 2.47 8.13 -3.34
CA LEU A 1112 3.50 8.92 -2.66
C LEU A 1112 3.01 9.48 -1.31
N VAL A 1113 1.70 9.65 -1.14
CA VAL A 1113 1.08 10.22 0.07
C VAL A 1113 0.56 9.13 1.02
N MET A 1114 0.23 7.94 0.50
CA MET A 1114 -0.33 6.84 1.29
C MET A 1114 0.72 6.14 2.18
N GLY A 1115 0.56 6.24 3.50
CA GLY A 1115 1.39 5.56 4.52
C GLY A 1115 1.09 4.06 4.71
N ARG A 1116 0.94 3.29 3.62
CA ARG A 1116 0.62 1.84 3.63
C ARG A 1116 1.71 1.00 2.99
N VAL A 1117 1.64 -0.32 3.14
CA VAL A 1117 2.48 -1.24 2.35
C VAL A 1117 2.13 -1.16 0.87
N THR A 1118 3.16 -1.07 0.01
CA THR A 1118 3.03 -0.98 -1.46
C THR A 1118 4.01 -1.90 -2.19
N TYR A 1119 3.61 -2.38 -3.37
CA TYR A 1119 4.30 -3.38 -4.20
C TYR A 1119 4.40 -2.93 -5.66
N VAL A 1120 5.40 -3.42 -6.40
CA VAL A 1120 5.69 -3.06 -7.81
C VAL A 1120 4.47 -3.17 -8.73
N HIS A 1121 3.55 -4.13 -8.48
CA HIS A 1121 2.34 -4.30 -9.29
C HIS A 1121 1.40 -3.07 -9.28
N HIS A 1122 1.46 -2.22 -8.25
CA HIS A 1122 0.67 -0.99 -8.15
C HIS A 1122 1.03 0.05 -9.24
N TYR A 1123 2.24 -0.03 -9.81
CA TYR A 1123 2.66 0.86 -10.90
C TYR A 1123 2.14 0.41 -12.28
N LEU A 1124 1.61 -0.81 -12.42
CA LEU A 1124 1.21 -1.34 -13.73
C LEU A 1124 0.04 -0.58 -14.39
N PRO A 1125 -0.98 -0.08 -13.68
CA PRO A 1125 -1.98 0.82 -14.27
C PRO A 1125 -1.37 2.18 -14.63
N THR A 1126 -0.46 2.69 -13.81
CA THR A 1126 0.27 3.96 -14.02
C THR A 1126 1.15 3.92 -15.27
N LEU A 1127 1.83 2.80 -15.52
CA LEU A 1127 2.70 2.57 -16.67
C LEU A 1127 1.97 2.71 -18.01
N TYR A 1128 0.68 2.36 -18.07
CA TYR A 1128 -0.13 2.46 -19.29
C TYR A 1128 -0.22 3.91 -19.79
N PHE A 1129 -0.51 4.84 -18.89
CA PHE A 1129 -0.57 6.26 -19.22
C PHE A 1129 0.81 6.83 -19.62
N ALA A 1130 1.89 6.35 -19.00
CA ALA A 1130 3.25 6.72 -19.40
C ALA A 1130 3.61 6.17 -20.80
N VAL A 1131 3.13 4.98 -21.18
CA VAL A 1131 3.27 4.41 -22.53
C VAL A 1131 2.49 5.24 -23.56
N LEU A 1132 1.28 5.69 -23.23
CA LEU A 1132 0.52 6.61 -24.09
C LEU A 1132 1.27 7.94 -24.31
N MET A 1133 1.88 8.49 -23.25
CA MET A 1133 2.71 9.70 -23.37
C MET A 1133 3.94 9.48 -24.27
N PHE A 1134 4.65 8.36 -24.10
CA PHE A 1134 5.81 8.03 -24.92
C PHE A 1134 5.44 7.94 -26.40
N ALA A 1135 4.38 7.19 -26.72
CA ALA A 1135 3.91 7.08 -28.09
C ALA A 1135 3.47 8.43 -28.66
N HIS A 1136 2.77 9.27 -27.89
CA HIS A 1136 2.35 10.60 -28.30
C HIS A 1136 3.54 11.52 -28.67
N LEU A 1137 4.61 11.53 -27.86
CA LEU A 1137 5.79 12.34 -28.15
C LEU A 1137 6.59 11.82 -29.36
N ILE A 1138 6.74 10.50 -29.52
CA ILE A 1138 7.40 9.93 -30.70
C ILE A 1138 6.57 10.20 -31.96
N ASP A 1139 5.24 10.17 -31.86
CA ASP A 1139 4.35 10.53 -32.95
C ASP A 1139 4.60 11.98 -33.39
N HIS A 1140 4.56 12.91 -32.44
CA HIS A 1140 4.73 14.35 -32.64
C HIS A 1140 6.12 14.74 -33.18
N PHE A 1141 7.20 14.21 -32.58
CA PHE A 1141 8.56 14.59 -32.94
C PHE A 1141 9.15 13.81 -34.12
N VAL A 1142 8.59 12.64 -34.46
CA VAL A 1142 9.13 11.77 -35.51
C VAL A 1142 8.12 11.48 -36.62
N PHE A 1143 6.98 10.88 -36.29
CA PHE A 1143 6.10 10.30 -37.33
C PHE A 1143 5.26 11.35 -38.07
N THR A 1144 4.77 12.38 -37.38
CA THR A 1144 4.06 13.53 -37.98
C THR A 1144 5.00 14.68 -38.35
N ALA A 1145 6.28 14.62 -37.96
CA ALA A 1145 7.25 15.68 -38.17
C ALA A 1145 7.51 15.97 -39.66
N LYS A 1146 7.07 17.17 -40.09
CA LYS A 1146 7.19 17.69 -41.48
C LYS A 1146 8.64 17.82 -41.99
N ARG A 1147 9.65 17.76 -41.09
CA ARG A 1147 11.09 17.90 -41.40
C ARG A 1147 11.83 16.59 -41.67
N LEU A 1148 11.24 15.43 -41.35
CA LEU A 1148 11.89 14.13 -41.51
C LEU A 1148 11.39 13.41 -42.76
N THR A 1149 12.30 12.74 -43.48
CA THR A 1149 11.92 11.92 -44.65
C THR A 1149 11.17 10.67 -44.23
N GLU A 1150 10.27 10.16 -45.07
CA GLU A 1150 9.55 8.89 -44.82
C GLU A 1150 10.52 7.72 -44.56
N ARG A 1151 11.67 7.68 -45.25
CA ARG A 1151 12.73 6.68 -44.98
C ARG A 1151 13.24 6.79 -43.55
N THR A 1152 13.55 8.00 -43.07
CA THR A 1152 14.00 8.24 -41.69
C THR A 1152 12.93 7.82 -40.68
N LYS A 1153 11.65 8.15 -40.91
CA LYS A 1153 10.54 7.77 -40.02
C LYS A 1153 10.42 6.24 -39.90
N TRP A 1154 10.52 5.51 -41.02
CA TRP A 1154 10.52 4.06 -41.03
C TRP A 1154 11.75 3.46 -40.34
N ILE A 1155 12.96 4.00 -40.56
CA ILE A 1155 14.17 3.56 -39.86
C ILE A 1155 14.02 3.72 -38.36
N VAL A 1156 13.57 4.89 -37.87
CA VAL A 1156 13.37 5.12 -36.43
C VAL A 1156 12.31 4.17 -35.86
N PHE A 1157 11.21 3.96 -36.57
CA PHE A 1157 10.20 2.97 -36.20
C PHE A 1157 10.80 1.56 -36.07
N TYR A 1158 11.48 1.05 -37.10
CA TYR A 1158 12.09 -0.28 -37.06
C TYR A 1158 13.19 -0.42 -36.00
N VAL A 1159 13.96 0.64 -35.71
CA VAL A 1159 14.95 0.64 -34.61
C VAL A 1159 14.27 0.56 -33.25
N PHE A 1160 13.16 1.27 -33.03
CA PHE A 1160 12.36 1.13 -31.81
C PHE A 1160 11.74 -0.26 -31.69
N VAL A 1161 11.12 -0.77 -32.76
CA VAL A 1161 10.58 -2.14 -32.78
C VAL A 1161 11.70 -3.16 -32.51
N PHE A 1162 12.88 -3.04 -33.13
CA PHE A 1162 14.01 -3.95 -32.92
C PHE A 1162 14.62 -3.86 -31.51
N SER A 1163 14.69 -2.67 -30.92
CA SER A 1163 15.09 -2.51 -29.52
C SER A 1163 14.05 -3.16 -28.59
N LEU A 1164 12.76 -2.99 -28.94
CA LEU A 1164 11.63 -3.73 -28.42
C LEU A 1164 11.49 -5.15 -28.99
N VAL A 1165 12.48 -5.72 -29.72
CA VAL A 1165 12.65 -7.17 -30.04
C VAL A 1165 13.76 -7.84 -29.21
N LEU A 1166 14.77 -7.08 -28.78
CA LEU A 1166 15.94 -7.59 -28.04
C LEU A 1166 15.83 -7.67 -26.48
N MET A 1167 15.32 -6.62 -25.79
CA MET A 1167 15.08 -6.57 -24.32
C MET A 1167 14.33 -7.74 -23.60
N PHE A 1168 13.13 -8.27 -23.94
CA PHE A 1168 12.62 -9.55 -23.39
C PHE A 1168 13.10 -10.78 -24.11
N TRP A 1169 13.63 -10.77 -25.34
CA TRP A 1169 14.33 -11.99 -25.77
C TRP A 1169 15.39 -12.39 -24.73
N TRP A 1170 16.02 -11.37 -24.13
CA TRP A 1170 16.80 -11.40 -22.90
C TRP A 1170 15.96 -11.71 -21.63
N PHE A 1171 15.01 -10.85 -21.25
CA PHE A 1171 14.23 -10.95 -19.99
C PHE A 1171 13.05 -11.96 -19.95
N LYS A 1172 12.80 -12.75 -21.00
CA LYS A 1172 11.62 -13.63 -21.14
C LYS A 1172 11.44 -14.62 -20.00
N GLY A 1173 12.55 -15.07 -19.40
CA GLY A 1173 12.55 -16.00 -18.27
C GLY A 1173 11.79 -15.47 -17.06
N PHE A 1174 11.80 -14.15 -16.83
CA PHE A 1174 11.03 -13.53 -15.74
C PHE A 1174 9.51 -13.77 -15.85
N ALA A 1175 8.99 -13.85 -17.09
CA ALA A 1175 7.60 -14.18 -17.36
C ALA A 1175 7.40 -15.68 -17.63
N PHE A 1176 8.12 -16.29 -18.57
CA PHE A 1176 7.95 -17.71 -18.95
C PHE A 1176 8.56 -18.74 -17.96
N GLY A 1177 9.16 -18.25 -16.87
CA GLY A 1177 9.77 -19.03 -15.81
C GLY A 1177 11.23 -19.39 -16.13
N ILE A 1178 12.13 -19.10 -15.19
CA ILE A 1178 13.54 -19.53 -15.23
C ILE A 1178 13.66 -20.90 -14.56
N ASP A 1179 14.30 -21.86 -15.23
CA ASP A 1179 14.54 -23.21 -14.73
C ASP A 1179 16.00 -23.39 -14.29
N GLY A 1180 16.24 -24.30 -13.33
CA GLY A 1180 17.58 -24.59 -12.81
C GLY A 1180 18.13 -23.51 -11.87
N PRO A 1181 19.43 -23.61 -11.52
CA PRO A 1181 20.09 -22.67 -10.62
C PRO A 1181 20.08 -21.24 -11.17
N ILE A 1182 19.64 -20.27 -10.37
CA ILE A 1182 19.50 -18.89 -10.86
C ILE A 1182 20.86 -18.25 -11.18
N ASN A 1183 21.93 -18.69 -10.52
CA ASN A 1183 23.28 -18.17 -10.69
C ASN A 1183 23.91 -18.56 -12.05
N ASP A 1184 23.41 -19.61 -12.71
CA ASP A 1184 23.83 -20.02 -14.06
C ASP A 1184 23.25 -19.10 -15.15
N SER A 1185 22.16 -18.39 -14.85
CA SER A 1185 21.46 -17.51 -15.78
C SER A 1185 22.18 -16.16 -15.93
N TRP A 1186 23.27 -16.13 -16.70
CA TRP A 1186 24.12 -14.94 -16.89
C TRP A 1186 23.35 -13.69 -17.37
N GLY A 1187 23.83 -12.50 -16.97
CA GLY A 1187 23.47 -11.23 -17.61
C GLY A 1187 22.10 -10.61 -17.25
N LEU A 1188 21.33 -11.20 -16.32
CA LEU A 1188 20.00 -10.71 -15.92
C LEU A 1188 20.05 -9.55 -14.91
N LYS A 1189 21.11 -9.44 -14.09
CA LYS A 1189 21.24 -8.40 -13.05
C LYS A 1189 21.86 -7.10 -13.59
N TRP A 1190 21.05 -6.28 -14.29
CA TRP A 1190 21.52 -4.98 -14.82
C TRP A 1190 21.66 -3.89 -13.75
N ARG A 1191 21.02 -4.05 -12.59
CA ARG A 1191 21.19 -3.18 -11.42
C ARG A 1191 21.56 -4.00 -10.19
N LYS A 1192 22.47 -3.47 -9.37
CA LYS A 1192 22.91 -4.12 -8.13
C LYS A 1192 21.77 -4.42 -7.16
N SER A 1193 20.75 -3.55 -7.14
CA SER A 1193 19.54 -3.66 -6.31
C SER A 1193 18.53 -4.70 -6.79
N TRP A 1194 18.71 -5.32 -7.96
CA TRP A 1194 17.86 -6.43 -8.38
C TRP A 1194 18.29 -7.71 -7.68
N ASN A 1195 17.46 -8.17 -6.75
CA ASN A 1195 17.59 -9.42 -6.00
C ASN A 1195 17.27 -10.66 -6.87
N ILE A 1196 17.96 -10.80 -8.01
CA ILE A 1196 17.77 -11.94 -8.93
C ILE A 1196 18.63 -13.13 -8.51
N TYR A 1197 19.94 -12.95 -8.46
CA TYR A 1197 20.89 -13.99 -8.03
C TYR A 1197 20.83 -14.20 -6.51
N ASN A 1198 21.25 -15.40 -6.08
CA ASN A 1198 21.53 -15.69 -4.67
C ASN A 1198 22.97 -15.25 -4.37
N GLU A 1199 23.16 -14.53 -3.26
CA GLU A 1199 24.48 -14.07 -2.77
C GLU A 1199 25.26 -15.18 -2.05
#